data_AF-A0A9W3C7P7-F1
#
_entry.id   AF-A0A9W3C7P7-F1
#
_cell.length_a   1.000
_cell.length_b   1.000
_cell.length_c   1.000
_cell.angle_alpha   90.00
_cell.angle_beta   90.00
_cell.angle_gamma   90.00
#
_symmetry.space_group_name_H-M   'P 1'
#
loop_
_entity.id
_entity.type
_entity.pdbx_description
1 polymer ?
#
loop_
_entity_poly.entity_id
_entity_poly.type
_entity_poly.pdbx_seq_one_letter_code
_entity_poly.pdbx_strand_id
1 'polypeptide(L)'
;MSIDSVEDDNDTIKLVVKKVLAQVSNTPEKVGEYTVGLEARVEDMMKLVDVKSTGDDVQILGLYGMGGIGKTTLAKRFYNLILENFEDHRVFISNVRDKSSDQNGLIDLQKTFIKSLFGTVPEIEDVNSGRDKIRGRVHEKKILAVLDDVDNVDQVDALVGERSWYGEGSLIIITTRDEEVLRKLSVSGKYEVNCLTEVQALNLFSYHSLGKQEPTESLMEISKNIVKITGKLPLAVEVFGSHLRDKKEDEWVTELEKLKNIQPGDLQAVLALSFEALNDEAKTVFLDIACLFLKMEMAKEEVMDVLKGCGYNAEAALGVLRQKSLVKVLSDKDNTLWMHDQIRDMGMQMVLNENREDPEMRSRLWDRGDIMNVLNYMKGTTSIRGIVLDFKKKFVRHTTAVEIAPSNPQTNPGISSAVSYVKNKFIRFPEEEKPKTSEITIPVEPFAPMKELRLLQINHVELEGDLKLLPSELKWIQWRDCPLKDVPPVLLAGKLAVLDLSESGIRRVQTSWFKKEDENLKVVNLRGCHSLEAIPDLSNHKALEKLVFEGCKLLVKVPRSVGNLSKLLHLDFSYCTNLTEFLVNVSGLKHLEKLFLSGCSNLSVLPEDIGAMTRLKELLLDGTAIKILPKSIGALKSLEKLSLFGCSSIQELPKGVGTLTSLKELDVSDTALKILPNSIGGLLNLKKLHLMHCTSLTKIPDTINELKSLEEFFINGSGVEELPVNLGSLQCLTELSAGGCKSLKQIPTSIGGLNKLLQLELDHTPVVTLPEETCDLRFIQKLELRNCKSLKFLPKSIGGMDTLKFLYLTGSDIEELPEESGKLENLVLLQMNKCQKLKRLPNSFGDLKSLYHLYMEETLVVELPESFGNLSKLMTLKMMKKPLFRSDTKGTSAEPGFVIPNSFSNLESLEEVDARSWGITGKIPDVFEKLSRVKILNLGNNCFHSLPSSLEGLTNLKELILYDCRELTCLPPLPVNLEKLNLADCFSLVIVSNLSELTMLQELNLTNCKKVKDIPGLENLKALKRLYMSGCNSDCFSKKRLSKVFLKNLRNLSVPGNKIPDWFRQGPVRYSAQPNRELRGVIIAVVVTVNQESKDDFHVPDVLGIQAQILELDKVIVNHTLNLSGVPITSDDQLHICRYSHHFPMVSMLKDGYTIQVIKQKMQIKQDVQLKMHGIHLVYEGDDDLEAEERYCVTETMQTVSQKLANFFSPSKEGEASSQGGSTVT
;
A
#
# COMPACT_ATOMS: atom_id res chain seq x y z
N MET A 1 83.51 21.71 28.01
CA MET A 1 83.71 20.58 27.08
C MET A 1 82.33 20.03 26.76
N SER A 2 82.09 19.72 25.48
CA SER A 2 80.97 18.92 24.95
C SER A 2 79.55 19.45 25.16
N ILE A 3 78.85 19.64 24.04
CA ILE A 3 77.42 19.91 23.92
C ILE A 3 76.83 18.65 23.27
N ASP A 4 75.79 18.06 23.87
CA ASP A 4 74.93 17.03 23.25
C ASP A 4 73.51 17.18 23.83
N SER A 5 72.59 17.78 23.06
CA SER A 5 71.13 17.79 23.34
C SER A 5 70.31 18.37 22.16
N VAL A 6 70.36 17.76 20.98
CA VAL A 6 69.61 18.22 19.77
C VAL A 6 68.70 17.13 19.18
N GLU A 7 68.23 16.19 20.01
CA GLU A 7 67.35 15.09 19.55
C GLU A 7 65.84 15.29 19.83
N ASP A 8 65.44 16.19 20.72
CA ASP A 8 64.04 16.28 21.23
C ASP A 8 63.07 17.05 20.29
N ASP A 9 63.56 18.08 19.59
CA ASP A 9 62.72 18.92 18.71
C ASP A 9 62.20 18.17 17.47
N ASN A 10 63.01 17.27 16.91
CA ASN A 10 62.70 16.63 15.62
C ASN A 10 61.63 15.56 15.76
N ASP A 11 61.63 14.81 16.86
CA ASP A 11 60.55 13.85 17.16
C ASP A 11 59.28 14.57 17.60
N THR A 12 59.38 15.70 18.32
CA THR A 12 58.23 16.56 18.61
C THR A 12 57.57 17.09 17.32
N ILE A 13 58.35 17.56 16.35
CA ILE A 13 57.84 18.00 15.03
C ILE A 13 57.21 16.84 14.27
N LYS A 14 57.83 15.65 14.21
CA LYS A 14 57.23 14.47 13.59
C LYS A 14 55.90 14.10 14.25
N LEU A 15 55.81 14.18 15.58
CA LEU A 15 54.61 13.82 16.33
C LEU A 15 53.48 14.83 16.08
N VAL A 16 53.79 16.12 15.97
CA VAL A 16 52.85 17.17 15.54
C VAL A 16 52.41 16.96 14.09
N VAL A 17 53.32 16.71 13.15
CA VAL A 17 52.99 16.44 11.73
C VAL A 17 52.13 15.19 11.61
N LYS A 18 52.41 14.13 12.37
CA LYS A 18 51.58 12.92 12.42
C LYS A 18 50.19 13.21 12.98
N LYS A 19 50.07 14.05 14.03
CA LYS A 19 48.79 14.52 14.57
C LYS A 19 48.00 15.37 13.59
N VAL A 20 48.66 16.27 12.85
CA VAL A 20 48.03 17.15 11.85
C VAL A 20 47.59 16.35 10.63
N LEU A 21 48.40 15.40 10.15
CA LEU A 21 48.01 14.48 9.08
C LEU A 21 46.81 13.62 9.51
N ALA A 22 46.81 13.10 10.74
CA ALA A 22 45.67 12.37 11.31
C ALA A 22 44.42 13.25 11.46
N GLN A 23 44.56 14.55 11.75
CA GLN A 23 43.43 15.48 11.77
C GLN A 23 42.90 15.79 10.36
N VAL A 24 43.79 15.92 9.37
CA VAL A 24 43.42 16.16 7.96
C VAL A 24 42.77 14.91 7.34
N SER A 25 43.26 13.70 7.63
CA SER A 25 42.62 12.44 7.20
C SER A 25 41.31 12.11 7.94
N ASN A 26 41.01 12.81 9.03
CA ASN A 26 39.72 12.76 9.73
C ASN A 26 38.67 13.72 9.13
N THR A 27 38.98 14.47 8.07
CA THR A 27 38.02 15.43 7.49
C THR A 27 36.84 14.68 6.87
N PRO A 28 35.59 14.91 7.32
CA PRO A 28 34.42 14.25 6.76
C PRO A 28 34.16 14.71 5.32
N GLU A 29 33.74 13.78 4.45
CA GLU A 29 33.36 14.08 3.07
C GLU A 29 32.15 15.02 3.03
N LYS A 30 32.18 16.06 2.16
CA LYS A 30 31.00 16.93 1.97
C LYS A 30 29.88 16.13 1.29
N VAL A 31 28.85 15.78 2.07
CA VAL A 31 27.70 14.98 1.65
C VAL A 31 26.71 15.81 0.81
N GLY A 32 26.44 17.04 1.23
CA GLY A 32 25.47 17.98 0.66
C GLY A 32 25.14 19.07 1.68
N GLU A 33 24.51 20.17 1.27
CA GLU A 33 24.10 21.25 2.19
C GLU A 33 22.74 20.96 2.85
N TYR A 34 21.87 20.23 2.15
CA TYR A 34 20.65 19.67 2.68
C TYR A 34 20.50 18.24 2.17
N THR A 35 20.18 17.31 3.07
CA THR A 35 20.05 15.88 2.74
C THR A 35 18.84 15.30 3.45
N VAL A 36 18.13 14.39 2.79
CA VAL A 36 16.89 13.79 3.30
C VAL A 36 16.96 12.26 3.28
N GLY A 37 16.44 11.63 4.33
CA GLY A 37 16.22 10.18 4.35
C GLY A 37 17.47 9.31 4.26
N LEU A 38 18.64 9.82 4.67
CA LEU A 38 19.88 9.05 4.68
C LEU A 38 19.99 8.13 5.91
N GLU A 39 19.41 8.55 7.04
CA GLU A 39 19.54 7.91 8.35
C GLU A 39 19.09 6.44 8.31
N ALA A 40 17.88 6.16 7.83
CA ALA A 40 17.36 4.80 7.70
C ALA A 40 18.17 3.94 6.69
N ARG A 41 18.65 4.54 5.59
CA ARG A 41 19.46 3.84 4.58
C ARG A 41 20.83 3.45 5.13
N VAL A 42 21.43 4.33 5.93
CA VAL A 42 22.70 4.09 6.64
C VAL A 42 22.51 3.02 7.72
N GLU A 43 21.38 3.03 8.43
CA GLU A 43 21.02 1.97 9.37
C GLU A 43 20.88 0.60 8.67
N ASP A 44 20.28 0.55 7.48
CA ASP A 44 20.20 -0.68 6.68
C ASP A 44 21.57 -1.15 6.18
N MET A 45 22.44 -0.23 5.77
CA MET A 45 23.84 -0.56 5.45
C MET A 45 24.60 -1.10 6.67
N MET A 46 24.39 -0.54 7.87
CA MET A 46 24.97 -1.02 9.13
C MET A 46 24.52 -2.44 9.51
N LYS A 47 23.44 -2.97 8.93
CA LYS A 47 23.00 -4.36 9.11
C LYS A 47 23.71 -5.33 8.15
N LEU A 48 24.31 -4.82 7.08
CA LEU A 48 25.01 -5.60 6.04
C LEU A 48 26.52 -5.71 6.25
N VAL A 49 27.10 -4.86 7.09
CA VAL A 49 28.53 -4.86 7.42
C VAL A 49 28.72 -4.82 8.92
N ASP A 50 29.63 -5.66 9.43
CA ASP A 50 29.95 -5.68 10.84
C ASP A 50 31.09 -4.69 11.14
N VAL A 51 30.70 -3.48 11.52
CA VAL A 51 31.62 -2.37 11.83
C VAL A 51 32.08 -2.42 13.30
N LYS A 52 31.45 -3.24 14.15
CA LYS A 52 31.59 -3.20 15.61
C LYS A 52 32.24 -4.44 16.23
N SER A 53 32.24 -5.60 15.57
CA SER A 53 32.92 -6.78 16.08
C SER A 53 34.40 -6.83 15.73
N THR A 54 35.13 -7.67 16.46
CA THR A 54 36.47 -8.14 16.14
C THR A 54 36.37 -9.35 15.19
N GLY A 55 35.70 -9.19 14.04
CA GLY A 55 35.46 -10.27 13.09
C GLY A 55 36.62 -10.49 12.10
N ASP A 56 37.04 -11.75 11.96
CA ASP A 56 38.24 -12.21 11.23
C ASP A 56 38.18 -12.12 9.68
N ASP A 57 37.35 -11.28 9.05
CA ASP A 57 37.23 -11.20 7.56
C ASP A 57 37.24 -9.76 7.01
N VAL A 58 37.68 -9.66 5.75
CA VAL A 58 37.76 -8.44 4.94
C VAL A 58 36.46 -8.27 4.16
N GLN A 59 35.71 -7.21 4.47
CA GLN A 59 34.37 -6.99 3.93
C GLN A 59 34.39 -6.11 2.68
N ILE A 60 33.65 -6.50 1.63
CA ILE A 60 33.43 -5.67 0.44
C ILE A 60 31.93 -5.43 0.24
N LEU A 61 31.48 -4.18 0.34
CA LEU A 61 30.07 -3.78 0.20
C LEU A 61 29.84 -3.02 -1.12
N GLY A 62 28.96 -3.55 -1.98
CA GLY A 62 28.62 -2.93 -3.25
C GLY A 62 27.29 -2.17 -3.23
N LEU A 63 27.31 -0.85 -3.48
CA LEU A 63 26.13 -0.01 -3.66
C LEU A 63 25.83 0.15 -5.16
N TYR A 64 24.64 -0.22 -5.60
CA TYR A 64 24.25 -0.12 -7.01
C TYR A 64 22.87 0.52 -7.23
N GLY A 65 22.60 0.88 -8.49
CA GLY A 65 21.37 1.53 -8.93
C GLY A 65 21.62 2.58 -10.01
N MET A 66 20.56 3.16 -10.56
CA MET A 66 20.61 4.08 -11.71
C MET A 66 21.38 5.39 -11.44
N GLY A 67 21.61 6.18 -12.49
CA GLY A 67 22.19 7.54 -12.38
C GLY A 67 21.34 8.45 -11.50
N GLY A 68 21.97 9.36 -10.75
CA GLY A 68 21.27 10.37 -9.94
C GLY A 68 20.56 9.87 -8.66
N ILE A 69 20.54 8.56 -8.38
CA ILE A 69 19.78 7.95 -7.26
C ILE A 69 20.36 8.22 -5.85
N GLY A 70 21.49 8.94 -5.76
CA GLY A 70 22.14 9.30 -4.48
C GLY A 70 23.16 8.28 -3.94
N LYS A 71 23.71 7.38 -4.76
CA LYS A 71 24.75 6.41 -4.33
C LYS A 71 25.95 7.08 -3.66
N THR A 72 26.56 8.05 -4.33
CA THR A 72 27.71 8.83 -3.83
C THR A 72 27.38 9.54 -2.52
N THR A 73 26.22 10.19 -2.44
CA THR A 73 25.72 10.87 -1.24
C THR A 73 25.58 9.90 -0.06
N LEU A 74 24.98 8.73 -0.29
CA LEU A 74 24.83 7.69 0.72
C LEU A 74 26.19 7.11 1.16
N ALA A 75 27.08 6.80 0.22
CA ALA A 75 28.42 6.30 0.50
C ALA A 75 29.24 7.29 1.34
N LYS A 76 29.20 8.59 1.01
CA LYS A 76 29.84 9.65 1.81
C LYS A 76 29.27 9.75 3.22
N ARG A 77 27.94 9.72 3.37
CA ARG A 77 27.29 9.78 4.70
C ARG A 77 27.63 8.56 5.55
N PHE A 78 27.65 7.37 4.93
CA PHE A 78 28.04 6.13 5.59
C PHE A 78 29.51 6.15 6.02
N TYR A 79 30.42 6.48 5.09
CA TYR A 79 31.86 6.67 5.35
C TYR A 79 32.10 7.60 6.55
N ASN A 80 31.46 8.77 6.55
CA ASN A 80 31.56 9.75 7.63
C ASN A 80 31.09 9.22 9.00
N LEU A 81 30.09 8.33 9.04
CA LEU A 81 29.57 7.77 10.29
C LEU A 81 30.52 6.74 10.92
N ILE A 82 31.34 6.06 10.10
CA ILE A 82 32.24 4.98 10.54
C ILE A 82 33.70 5.41 10.62
N LEU A 83 34.02 6.70 10.44
CA LEU A 83 35.39 7.22 10.45
C LEU A 83 36.16 6.87 11.72
N GLU A 84 35.49 6.86 12.87
CA GLU A 84 36.09 6.59 14.19
C GLU A 84 36.50 5.11 14.35
N ASN A 85 35.94 4.19 13.56
CA ASN A 85 36.25 2.76 13.62
C ASN A 85 37.57 2.38 12.89
N PHE A 86 38.24 3.35 12.24
CA PHE A 86 39.38 3.16 11.34
C PHE A 86 40.39 4.32 11.48
N GLU A 87 41.08 4.44 12.61
CA GLU A 87 41.86 5.65 12.95
C GLU A 87 42.98 6.02 11.93
N ASP A 88 43.80 5.05 11.49
CA ASP A 88 45.05 5.31 10.76
C ASP A 88 44.97 5.24 9.21
N HIS A 89 44.06 4.45 8.63
CA HIS A 89 44.12 4.10 7.20
C HIS A 89 42.76 4.17 6.50
N ARG A 90 42.48 5.34 5.89
CA ARG A 90 41.19 5.66 5.25
C ARG A 90 41.37 6.33 3.89
N VAL A 91 40.50 6.04 2.93
CA VAL A 91 40.51 6.70 1.61
C VAL A 91 39.12 6.74 0.97
N PHE A 92 38.78 7.90 0.38
CA PHE A 92 37.63 8.07 -0.51
C PHE A 92 38.13 8.48 -1.89
N ILE A 93 37.89 7.66 -2.92
CA ILE A 93 38.20 7.97 -4.32
C ILE A 93 36.90 8.27 -5.05
N SER A 94 36.66 9.57 -5.31
CA SER A 94 35.53 10.05 -6.13
C SER A 94 35.74 9.79 -7.62
N ASN A 95 34.65 9.55 -8.35
CA ASN A 95 34.58 9.49 -9.83
C ASN A 95 35.68 8.62 -10.48
N VAL A 96 35.75 7.34 -10.09
CA VAL A 96 36.76 6.37 -10.57
C VAL A 96 36.67 6.17 -12.09
N ARG A 97 35.47 6.03 -12.66
CA ARG A 97 35.22 5.94 -14.10
C ARG A 97 35.88 7.09 -14.87
N ASP A 98 35.55 8.34 -14.51
CA ASP A 98 36.09 9.51 -15.23
C ASP A 98 37.61 9.60 -15.09
N LYS A 99 38.16 9.44 -13.87
CA LYS A 99 39.60 9.53 -13.61
C LYS A 99 40.43 8.38 -14.19
N SER A 100 39.82 7.24 -14.52
CA SER A 100 40.51 6.11 -15.15
C SER A 100 40.46 6.11 -16.68
N SER A 101 39.70 7.04 -17.28
CA SER A 101 39.51 7.11 -18.74
C SER A 101 40.73 7.62 -19.51
N ASP A 102 41.63 8.38 -18.85
CA ASP A 102 42.89 8.85 -19.42
C ASP A 102 43.94 7.73 -19.58
N GLN A 103 44.86 7.89 -20.52
CA GLN A 103 45.89 6.88 -20.86
C GLN A 103 46.75 6.43 -19.66
N ASN A 104 46.94 7.28 -18.65
CA ASN A 104 47.63 6.96 -17.38
C ASN A 104 46.71 6.97 -16.16
N GLY A 105 45.39 7.07 -16.34
CA GLY A 105 44.41 7.34 -15.27
C GLY A 105 44.44 6.32 -14.13
N LEU A 106 44.58 5.03 -14.44
CA LEU A 106 44.74 3.98 -13.41
C LEU A 106 46.01 4.15 -12.58
N ILE A 107 47.14 4.55 -13.19
CA ILE A 107 48.40 4.78 -12.48
C ILE A 107 48.26 5.98 -11.53
N ASP A 108 47.61 7.05 -11.98
CA ASP A 108 47.41 8.25 -11.16
C ASP A 108 46.35 8.05 -10.05
N LEU A 109 45.37 7.17 -10.28
CA LEU A 109 44.49 6.67 -9.23
C LEU A 109 45.25 5.84 -8.19
N GLN A 110 46.17 4.94 -8.58
CA GLN A 110 47.02 4.19 -7.64
C GLN A 110 47.94 5.10 -6.82
N LYS A 111 48.56 6.11 -7.45
CA LYS A 111 49.35 7.15 -6.75
C LYS A 111 48.49 7.88 -5.73
N THR A 112 47.27 8.26 -6.10
CA THR A 112 46.31 8.96 -5.23
C THR A 112 45.87 8.09 -4.06
N PHE A 113 45.55 6.82 -4.31
CA PHE A 113 45.13 5.84 -3.31
C PHE A 113 46.21 5.63 -2.24
N ILE A 114 47.47 5.40 -2.64
CA ILE A 114 48.61 5.29 -1.71
C ILE A 114 48.85 6.61 -0.97
N LYS A 115 48.81 7.75 -1.67
CA LYS A 115 49.02 9.07 -1.07
C LYS A 115 48.00 9.37 0.03
N SER A 116 46.73 9.04 -0.19
CA SER A 116 45.67 9.24 0.81
C SER A 116 45.79 8.29 2.00
N LEU A 117 46.11 7.01 1.78
CA LEU A 117 46.23 6.02 2.87
C LEU A 117 47.50 6.19 3.73
N PHE A 118 48.60 6.68 3.15
CA PHE A 118 49.94 6.62 3.76
C PHE A 118 50.75 7.92 3.68
N GLY A 119 50.15 9.03 3.22
CA GLY A 119 50.78 10.36 3.18
C GLY A 119 51.97 10.51 2.21
N THR A 120 52.35 9.45 1.49
CA THR A 120 53.54 9.42 0.62
C THR A 120 53.14 9.21 -0.84
N VAL A 121 53.72 10.01 -1.75
CA VAL A 121 53.52 9.81 -3.20
C VAL A 121 54.46 8.71 -3.66
N PRO A 122 53.96 7.59 -4.22
CA PRO A 122 54.82 6.56 -4.78
C PRO A 122 55.26 6.94 -6.21
N GLU A 123 56.48 6.61 -6.57
CA GLU A 123 56.83 6.40 -7.97
C GLU A 123 56.16 5.10 -8.45
N ILE A 124 55.45 5.17 -9.58
CA ILE A 124 54.76 4.04 -10.21
C ILE A 124 55.02 4.15 -11.72
N GLU A 125 55.63 3.11 -12.29
CA GLU A 125 55.99 3.03 -13.72
C GLU A 125 54.83 2.46 -14.55
N ASP A 126 54.18 1.42 -14.03
CA ASP A 126 53.05 0.71 -14.64
C ASP A 126 52.04 0.23 -13.57
N VAL A 127 50.86 -0.22 -14.03
CA VAL A 127 49.75 -0.64 -13.15
C VAL A 127 50.10 -1.82 -12.24
N ASN A 128 50.94 -2.77 -12.68
CA ASN A 128 51.35 -3.92 -11.86
C ASN A 128 52.37 -3.49 -10.80
N SER A 129 53.36 -2.67 -11.16
CA SER A 129 54.27 -2.02 -10.20
C SER A 129 53.49 -1.23 -9.14
N GLY A 130 52.38 -0.60 -9.54
CA GLY A 130 51.46 0.07 -8.62
C GLY A 130 50.70 -0.89 -7.69
N ARG A 131 50.18 -2.00 -8.21
CA ARG A 131 49.51 -3.07 -7.44
C ARG A 131 50.43 -3.66 -6.37
N ASP A 132 51.67 -3.99 -6.73
CA ASP A 132 52.65 -4.52 -5.77
C ASP A 132 52.98 -3.51 -4.67
N LYS A 133 53.07 -2.21 -5.03
CA LYS A 133 53.29 -1.10 -4.07
C LYS A 133 52.06 -0.78 -3.20
N ILE A 134 50.85 -1.10 -3.66
CA ILE A 134 49.64 -1.09 -2.81
C ILE A 134 49.72 -2.26 -1.85
N ARG A 135 49.75 -3.50 -2.37
CA ARG A 135 49.80 -4.76 -1.62
C ARG A 135 50.83 -4.73 -0.49
N GLY A 136 52.08 -4.38 -0.79
CA GLY A 136 53.16 -4.31 0.20
C GLY A 136 52.98 -3.23 1.27
N ARG A 137 52.10 -2.25 1.08
CA ARG A 137 51.78 -1.23 2.09
C ARG A 137 50.49 -1.49 2.87
N VAL A 138 49.51 -2.20 2.30
CA VAL A 138 48.22 -2.51 2.95
C VAL A 138 48.21 -3.85 3.70
N HIS A 139 49.22 -4.70 3.48
CA HIS A 139 49.35 -6.00 4.14
C HIS A 139 49.17 -5.94 5.66
N GLU A 140 48.31 -6.81 6.19
CA GLU A 140 47.93 -6.94 7.61
C GLU A 140 47.31 -5.68 8.26
N LYS A 141 46.96 -4.64 7.48
CA LYS A 141 46.35 -3.42 8.01
C LYS A 141 44.84 -3.40 7.85
N LYS A 142 44.15 -3.00 8.91
CA LYS A 142 42.73 -2.63 8.88
C LYS A 142 42.55 -1.31 8.13
N ILE A 143 41.87 -1.32 6.98
CA ILE A 143 41.62 -0.12 6.18
C ILE A 143 40.12 0.12 5.93
N LEU A 144 39.76 1.38 5.65
CA LEU A 144 38.47 1.75 5.06
C LEU A 144 38.68 2.43 3.71
N ALA A 145 38.17 1.84 2.64
CA ALA A 145 38.28 2.38 1.28
C ALA A 145 36.91 2.57 0.64
N VAL A 146 36.68 3.70 -0.04
CA VAL A 146 35.50 3.92 -0.89
C VAL A 146 35.94 4.21 -2.32
N LEU A 147 35.42 3.45 -3.28
CA LEU A 147 35.58 3.66 -4.72
C LEU A 147 34.21 4.05 -5.31
N ASP A 148 34.08 5.30 -5.76
CA ASP A 148 32.81 5.87 -6.20
C ASP A 148 32.72 6.02 -7.74
N ASP A 149 31.56 5.68 -8.31
CA ASP A 149 31.27 5.58 -9.74
C ASP A 149 32.29 4.71 -10.50
N VAL A 150 32.41 3.45 -10.07
CA VAL A 150 33.15 2.38 -10.77
C VAL A 150 32.28 1.77 -11.86
N ASP A 151 32.83 1.50 -13.05
CA ASP A 151 32.14 0.86 -14.17
C ASP A 151 32.92 -0.29 -14.84
N ASN A 152 34.18 -0.51 -14.48
CA ASN A 152 34.97 -1.67 -14.90
C ASN A 152 35.63 -2.36 -13.68
N VAL A 153 35.69 -3.69 -13.69
CA VAL A 153 36.36 -4.52 -12.69
C VAL A 153 37.86 -4.23 -12.65
N ASP A 154 38.48 -3.91 -13.78
CA ASP A 154 39.92 -3.59 -13.87
C ASP A 154 40.30 -2.38 -12.98
N GLN A 155 39.38 -1.43 -12.77
CA GLN A 155 39.57 -0.29 -11.87
C GLN A 155 39.69 -0.75 -10.41
N VAL A 156 38.94 -1.79 -10.02
CA VAL A 156 38.95 -2.36 -8.68
C VAL A 156 40.15 -3.29 -8.51
N ASP A 157 40.48 -4.09 -9.51
CA ASP A 157 41.68 -4.96 -9.48
C ASP A 157 42.99 -4.14 -9.40
N ALA A 158 43.05 -2.98 -10.06
CA ALA A 158 44.19 -2.07 -10.00
C ALA A 158 44.36 -1.36 -8.64
N LEU A 159 43.26 -1.08 -7.91
CA LEU A 159 43.28 -0.30 -6.66
C LEU A 159 43.15 -1.14 -5.39
N VAL A 160 42.41 -2.24 -5.45
CA VAL A 160 42.03 -3.08 -4.32
C VAL A 160 42.59 -4.50 -4.43
N GLY A 161 42.59 -5.08 -5.63
CA GLY A 161 43.10 -6.43 -5.85
C GLY A 161 42.36 -7.49 -5.02
N GLU A 162 43.12 -8.35 -4.32
CA GLU A 162 42.57 -9.47 -3.55
C GLU A 162 42.29 -9.11 -2.09
N ARG A 163 41.27 -9.75 -1.48
CA ARG A 163 41.02 -9.68 -0.02
C ARG A 163 42.24 -10.05 0.82
N SER A 164 43.09 -10.96 0.33
CA SER A 164 44.33 -11.43 0.95
C SER A 164 45.37 -10.32 1.20
N TRP A 165 45.18 -9.14 0.61
CA TRP A 165 46.08 -8.00 0.77
C TRP A 165 45.85 -7.25 2.08
N TYR A 166 44.74 -7.45 2.79
CA TYR A 166 44.30 -6.60 3.91
C TYR A 166 44.31 -7.32 5.26
N GLY A 167 44.37 -6.54 6.34
CA GLY A 167 44.15 -7.05 7.69
C GLY A 167 42.66 -7.20 8.02
N GLU A 168 42.37 -8.02 9.02
CA GLU A 168 41.03 -8.34 9.53
C GLU A 168 40.23 -7.07 9.89
N GLY A 169 38.91 -7.11 9.70
CA GLY A 169 38.02 -5.97 9.91
C GLY A 169 38.17 -4.82 8.91
N SER A 170 38.91 -5.00 7.81
CA SER A 170 38.94 -4.02 6.70
C SER A 170 37.61 -3.96 5.96
N LEU A 171 37.22 -2.76 5.52
CA LEU A 171 35.99 -2.51 4.77
C LEU A 171 36.25 -1.74 3.48
N ILE A 172 35.84 -2.31 2.35
CA ILE A 172 35.88 -1.68 1.03
C ILE A 172 34.45 -1.46 0.54
N ILE A 173 34.14 -0.24 0.12
CA ILE A 173 32.82 0.18 -0.36
C ILE A 173 32.95 0.57 -1.83
N ILE A 174 32.10 0.02 -2.70
CA ILE A 174 32.13 0.27 -4.13
C ILE A 174 30.77 0.82 -4.56
N THR A 175 30.71 1.99 -5.20
CA THR A 175 29.48 2.49 -5.83
C THR A 175 29.54 2.30 -7.35
N THR A 176 28.45 1.80 -7.95
CA THR A 176 28.39 1.54 -9.39
C THR A 176 27.00 1.70 -9.98
N ARG A 177 26.93 1.87 -11.30
CA ARG A 177 25.69 1.79 -12.10
C ARG A 177 25.47 0.39 -12.69
N ASP A 178 26.51 -0.43 -12.68
CA ASP A 178 26.54 -1.75 -13.30
C ASP A 178 26.64 -2.86 -12.25
N GLU A 179 25.55 -3.59 -12.05
CA GLU A 179 25.50 -4.71 -11.10
C GLU A 179 26.47 -5.84 -11.47
N GLU A 180 26.91 -5.93 -12.73
CA GLU A 180 27.84 -6.95 -13.18
C GLU A 180 29.25 -6.77 -12.62
N VAL A 181 29.68 -5.53 -12.37
CA VAL A 181 30.95 -5.23 -11.68
C VAL A 181 30.94 -5.90 -10.29
N LEU A 182 29.85 -5.72 -9.54
CA LEU A 182 29.65 -6.35 -8.22
C LEU A 182 29.41 -7.87 -8.28
N ARG A 183 29.14 -8.44 -9.45
CA ARG A 183 28.95 -9.89 -9.66
C ARG A 183 30.28 -10.59 -10.00
N LYS A 184 31.16 -9.89 -10.74
CA LYS A 184 32.51 -10.35 -11.07
C LYS A 184 33.45 -10.24 -9.86
N LEU A 185 33.19 -9.29 -8.97
CA LEU A 185 33.83 -9.19 -7.65
C LEU A 185 33.17 -10.14 -6.64
N SER A 186 33.97 -10.82 -5.82
CA SER A 186 33.49 -11.56 -4.65
C SER A 186 33.14 -10.59 -3.51
N VAL A 187 31.99 -9.92 -3.61
CA VAL A 187 31.48 -8.97 -2.59
C VAL A 187 30.88 -9.71 -1.39
N SER A 188 31.01 -9.15 -0.19
CA SER A 188 30.39 -9.66 1.04
C SER A 188 28.91 -9.29 1.13
N GLY A 189 28.51 -8.16 0.53
CA GLY A 189 27.12 -7.72 0.48
C GLY A 189 26.85 -6.79 -0.71
N LYS A 190 25.58 -6.72 -1.12
CA LYS A 190 25.08 -5.74 -2.10
C LYS A 190 23.92 -4.94 -1.50
N TYR A 191 23.87 -3.64 -1.79
CA TYR A 191 22.80 -2.74 -1.40
C TYR A 191 22.28 -1.97 -2.61
N GLU A 192 21.00 -2.15 -2.95
CA GLU A 192 20.35 -1.43 -4.04
C GLU A 192 19.77 -0.09 -3.54
N VAL A 193 20.20 1.02 -4.12
CA VAL A 193 19.78 2.35 -3.68
C VAL A 193 18.44 2.73 -4.31
N ASN A 194 17.46 3.04 -3.45
CA ASN A 194 16.07 3.33 -3.84
C ASN A 194 15.77 4.84 -3.98
N CYS A 195 14.69 5.17 -4.70
CA CYS A 195 14.17 6.55 -4.80
C CYS A 195 13.75 7.11 -3.42
N LEU A 196 13.53 8.42 -3.34
CA LEU A 196 13.05 9.07 -2.11
C LEU A 196 11.58 8.71 -1.83
N THR A 197 11.18 8.76 -0.56
CA THR A 197 9.74 8.81 -0.23
C THR A 197 9.13 10.12 -0.71
N GLU A 198 7.80 10.20 -0.82
CA GLU A 198 7.13 11.41 -1.30
C GLU A 198 7.44 12.63 -0.42
N VAL A 199 7.44 12.44 0.91
CA VAL A 199 7.80 13.48 1.88
C VAL A 199 9.27 13.89 1.74
N GLN A 200 10.19 12.93 1.64
CA GLN A 200 11.61 13.23 1.43
C GLN A 200 11.85 14.02 0.13
N ALA A 201 11.22 13.59 -0.98
CA ALA A 201 11.32 14.26 -2.26
C ALA A 201 10.70 15.67 -2.23
N LEU A 202 9.59 15.87 -1.53
CA LEU A 202 8.97 17.18 -1.35
C LEU A 202 9.85 18.12 -0.54
N ASN A 203 10.49 17.64 0.52
CA ASN A 203 11.38 18.44 1.36
C ASN A 203 12.65 18.84 0.60
N LEU A 204 13.24 17.91 -0.15
CA LEU A 204 14.38 18.21 -1.02
C LEU A 204 13.98 19.20 -2.13
N PHE A 205 12.84 18.99 -2.79
CA PHE A 205 12.32 19.89 -3.81
C PHE A 205 12.13 21.31 -3.27
N SER A 206 11.48 21.43 -2.09
CA SER A 206 11.23 22.70 -1.41
C SER A 206 12.53 23.41 -1.02
N TYR A 207 13.55 22.67 -0.58
CA TYR A 207 14.84 23.28 -0.29
C TYR A 207 15.52 23.83 -1.54
N HIS A 208 15.53 23.08 -2.65
CA HIS A 208 16.15 23.52 -3.89
C HIS A 208 15.38 24.67 -4.57
N SER A 209 14.05 24.70 -4.48
CA SER A 209 13.22 25.75 -5.10
C SER A 209 12.99 26.99 -4.22
N LEU A 210 12.73 26.82 -2.92
CA LEU A 210 12.29 27.88 -1.99
C LEU A 210 13.25 28.16 -0.82
N GLY A 211 14.31 27.36 -0.66
CA GLY A 211 15.24 27.47 0.46
C GLY A 211 14.65 27.08 1.83
N LYS A 212 13.50 26.37 1.84
CA LYS A 212 12.74 25.99 3.04
C LYS A 212 12.47 24.49 3.06
N GLN A 213 12.25 23.92 4.26
CA GLN A 213 11.97 22.49 4.40
C GLN A 213 10.63 22.07 3.80
N GLU A 214 9.61 22.93 3.78
CA GLU A 214 8.30 22.64 3.20
C GLU A 214 7.79 23.79 2.32
N PRO A 215 6.99 23.50 1.26
CA PRO A 215 6.35 24.52 0.43
C PRO A 215 5.33 25.36 1.20
N THR A 216 5.03 26.55 0.69
CA THR A 216 3.87 27.33 1.11
C THR A 216 2.56 26.61 0.75
N GLU A 217 1.46 26.91 1.44
CA GLU A 217 0.14 26.33 1.12
C GLU A 217 -0.27 26.59 -0.35
N SER A 218 0.03 27.78 -0.87
CA SER A 218 -0.17 28.14 -2.29
C SER A 218 0.56 27.21 -3.26
N LEU A 219 1.82 26.86 -2.95
CA LEU A 219 2.68 26.04 -3.82
C LEU A 219 2.62 24.54 -3.52
N MET A 220 1.87 24.11 -2.50
CA MET A 220 1.87 22.72 -2.03
C MET A 220 1.40 21.73 -3.10
N GLU A 221 0.31 22.03 -3.81
CA GLU A 221 -0.23 21.14 -4.85
C GLU A 221 0.68 21.08 -6.09
N ILE A 222 1.18 22.22 -6.56
CA ILE A 222 2.10 22.26 -7.70
C ILE A 222 3.44 21.60 -7.38
N SER A 223 3.97 21.77 -6.16
CA SER A 223 5.17 21.08 -5.68
C SER A 223 5.00 19.56 -5.69
N LYS A 224 3.85 19.05 -5.22
CA LYS A 224 3.52 17.61 -5.28
C LYS A 224 3.44 17.10 -6.73
N ASN A 225 2.85 17.89 -7.63
CA ASN A 225 2.78 17.54 -9.05
C ASN A 225 4.17 17.51 -9.72
N ILE A 226 5.06 18.45 -9.38
CA ILE A 226 6.45 18.47 -9.85
C ILE A 226 7.22 17.25 -9.31
N VAL A 227 7.18 17.01 -8.00
CA VAL A 227 7.80 15.84 -7.35
C VAL A 227 7.34 14.53 -7.98
N LYS A 228 6.05 14.42 -8.32
CA LYS A 228 5.50 13.25 -9.02
C LYS A 228 6.14 13.02 -10.39
N ILE A 229 6.34 14.07 -11.19
CA ILE A 229 6.97 13.97 -12.53
C ILE A 229 8.45 13.57 -12.43
N THR A 230 9.18 14.04 -11.42
CA THR A 230 10.59 13.65 -11.20
C THR A 230 10.78 12.15 -10.90
N GLY A 231 9.71 11.37 -10.67
CA GLY A 231 9.79 9.98 -10.24
C GLY A 231 10.37 9.80 -8.82
N LYS A 232 10.48 10.89 -8.04
CA LYS A 232 11.13 10.93 -6.71
C LYS A 232 12.63 10.57 -6.75
N LEU A 233 13.26 10.77 -7.91
CA LEU A 233 14.70 10.64 -8.13
C LEU A 233 15.44 11.86 -7.57
N PRO A 234 16.36 11.73 -6.59
CA PRO A 234 17.07 12.86 -5.98
C PRO A 234 17.61 13.90 -6.96
N LEU A 235 18.36 13.48 -7.99
CA LEU A 235 18.93 14.40 -8.97
C LEU A 235 17.86 15.14 -9.78
N ALA A 236 16.77 14.48 -10.17
CA ALA A 236 15.69 15.13 -10.91
C ALA A 236 14.94 16.13 -10.01
N VAL A 237 14.74 15.79 -8.74
CA VAL A 237 14.18 16.70 -7.72
C VAL A 237 15.05 17.95 -7.53
N GLU A 238 16.36 17.78 -7.38
CA GLU A 238 17.34 18.86 -7.23
C GLU A 238 17.38 19.77 -8.47
N VAL A 239 17.47 19.20 -9.67
CA VAL A 239 17.52 19.95 -10.94
C VAL A 239 16.21 20.71 -11.18
N PHE A 240 15.04 20.07 -10.99
CA PHE A 240 13.74 20.72 -11.19
C PHE A 240 13.49 21.81 -10.14
N GLY A 241 13.88 21.57 -8.88
CA GLY A 241 13.80 22.58 -7.83
C GLY A 241 14.70 23.79 -8.13
N SER A 242 15.94 23.55 -8.53
CA SER A 242 16.91 24.61 -8.87
C SER A 242 16.50 25.40 -10.11
N HIS A 243 15.86 24.76 -11.10
CA HIS A 243 15.30 25.42 -12.29
C HIS A 243 14.08 26.30 -11.98
N LEU A 244 13.43 26.10 -10.83
CA LEU A 244 12.28 26.90 -10.36
C LEU A 244 12.65 27.92 -9.28
N ARG A 245 13.90 27.91 -8.80
CA ARG A 245 14.44 28.92 -7.88
C ARG A 245 14.32 30.30 -8.52
N ASP A 246 14.00 31.29 -7.70
CA ASP A 246 13.81 32.71 -8.05
C ASP A 246 12.68 33.02 -9.06
N LYS A 247 11.88 32.01 -9.48
CA LYS A 247 10.67 32.20 -10.31
C LYS A 247 9.42 32.44 -9.45
N LYS A 248 8.45 33.16 -10.00
CA LYS A 248 7.16 33.47 -9.33
C LYS A 248 6.18 32.30 -9.37
N GLU A 249 5.18 32.30 -8.47
CA GLU A 249 4.19 31.22 -8.35
C GLU A 249 3.38 30.97 -9.65
N ASP A 250 3.09 32.01 -10.42
CA ASP A 250 2.40 31.94 -11.72
C ASP A 250 3.30 31.37 -12.85
N GLU A 251 4.60 31.66 -12.78
CA GLU A 251 5.58 31.11 -13.72
C GLU A 251 5.79 29.60 -13.51
N TRP A 252 5.65 29.10 -12.28
CA TRP A 252 5.79 27.65 -11.98
C TRP A 252 4.80 26.79 -12.75
N VAL A 253 3.56 27.24 -12.97
CA VAL A 253 2.56 26.51 -13.78
C VAL A 253 3.04 26.38 -15.23
N THR A 254 3.58 27.47 -15.78
CA THR A 254 4.08 27.52 -17.16
C THR A 254 5.33 26.64 -17.33
N GLU A 255 6.24 26.65 -16.35
CA GLU A 255 7.45 25.83 -16.35
C GLU A 255 7.15 24.35 -16.10
N LEU A 256 6.13 24.03 -15.30
CA LEU A 256 5.63 22.66 -15.12
C LEU A 256 5.15 22.06 -16.45
N GLU A 257 4.42 22.80 -17.27
CA GLU A 257 4.02 22.31 -18.60
C GLU A 257 5.22 22.11 -19.55
N LYS A 258 6.31 22.88 -19.41
CA LYS A 258 7.56 22.62 -20.15
C LYS A 258 8.26 21.36 -19.64
N LEU A 259 8.42 21.22 -18.32
CA LEU A 259 9.12 20.12 -17.66
C LEU A 259 8.41 18.76 -17.79
N LYS A 260 7.10 18.74 -18.07
CA LYS A 260 6.36 17.53 -18.49
C LYS A 260 6.79 16.99 -19.86
N ASN A 261 7.30 17.85 -20.73
CA ASN A 261 7.59 17.54 -22.14
C ASN A 261 9.09 17.48 -22.45
N ILE A 262 9.90 18.32 -21.77
CA ILE A 262 11.34 18.50 -22.03
C ILE A 262 12.10 18.30 -20.72
N GLN A 263 13.06 17.37 -20.72
CA GLN A 263 13.94 17.12 -19.59
C GLN A 263 15.11 18.12 -19.63
N PRO A 264 15.55 18.68 -18.49
CA PRO A 264 16.74 19.51 -18.46
C PRO A 264 18.00 18.76 -18.92
N GLY A 265 18.84 19.40 -19.73
CA GLY A 265 20.01 18.77 -20.36
C GLY A 265 21.00 18.17 -19.36
N ASP A 266 21.23 18.84 -18.23
CA ASP A 266 22.15 18.38 -17.18
C ASP A 266 21.67 17.07 -16.52
N LEU A 267 20.34 16.92 -16.36
CA LEU A 267 19.74 15.67 -15.90
C LEU A 267 19.88 14.59 -16.97
N GLN A 268 19.58 14.92 -18.23
CA GLN A 268 19.68 13.99 -19.35
C GLN A 268 21.10 13.42 -19.50
N ALA A 269 22.13 14.28 -19.42
CA ALA A 269 23.54 13.88 -19.51
C ALA A 269 23.94 12.86 -18.44
N VAL A 270 23.53 13.06 -17.18
CA VAL A 270 23.87 12.12 -16.09
C VAL A 270 23.13 10.78 -16.23
N LEU A 271 21.91 10.78 -16.78
CA LEU A 271 21.15 9.55 -17.04
C LEU A 271 21.64 8.79 -18.28
N ALA A 272 22.09 9.50 -19.31
CA ALA A 272 22.51 8.93 -20.59
C ALA A 272 23.74 8.03 -20.51
N LEU A 273 24.64 8.23 -19.54
CA LEU A 273 25.87 7.44 -19.37
C LEU A 273 25.63 5.91 -19.36
N SER A 274 24.56 5.43 -18.71
CA SER A 274 24.21 4.00 -18.70
C SER A 274 23.69 3.49 -20.06
N PHE A 275 23.10 4.37 -20.88
CA PHE A 275 22.62 4.07 -22.23
C PHE A 275 23.74 4.14 -23.28
N GLU A 276 24.66 5.11 -23.16
CA GLU A 276 25.78 5.27 -24.08
C GLU A 276 26.71 4.05 -24.10
N ALA A 277 26.92 3.44 -22.92
CA ALA A 277 27.68 2.20 -22.72
C ALA A 277 27.00 0.92 -23.26
N LEU A 278 25.80 1.00 -23.84
CA LEU A 278 25.12 -0.13 -24.48
C LEU A 278 25.62 -0.37 -25.91
N ASN A 279 25.54 -1.61 -26.38
CA ASN A 279 25.69 -1.94 -27.80
C ASN A 279 24.41 -1.57 -28.60
N ASP A 280 24.50 -1.57 -29.93
CA ASP A 280 23.42 -1.07 -30.79
C ASP A 280 22.12 -1.89 -30.71
N GLU A 281 22.22 -3.20 -30.46
CA GLU A 281 21.05 -4.06 -30.18
C GLU A 281 20.36 -3.61 -28.89
N ALA A 282 21.10 -3.51 -27.78
CA ALA A 282 20.55 -3.09 -26.49
C ALA A 282 20.04 -1.62 -26.51
N LYS A 283 20.68 -0.72 -27.27
CA LYS A 283 20.16 0.64 -27.52
C LYS A 283 18.81 0.60 -28.24
N THR A 284 18.69 -0.24 -29.27
CA THR A 284 17.42 -0.39 -30.02
C THR A 284 16.32 -0.97 -29.15
N VAL A 285 16.63 -1.98 -28.34
CA VAL A 285 15.69 -2.60 -27.37
C VAL A 285 15.30 -1.62 -26.26
N PHE A 286 16.25 -0.83 -25.74
CA PHE A 286 15.97 0.23 -24.77
C PHE A 286 14.95 1.24 -25.30
N LEU A 287 15.15 1.74 -26.53
CA LEU A 287 14.23 2.70 -27.15
C LEU A 287 12.86 2.08 -27.48
N ASP A 288 12.79 0.78 -27.83
CA ASP A 288 11.51 0.08 -27.98
C ASP A 288 10.75 0.04 -26.65
N ILE A 289 11.41 -0.36 -25.57
CA ILE A 289 10.81 -0.43 -24.23
C ILE A 289 10.37 0.97 -23.76
N ALA A 290 11.25 1.97 -23.89
CA ALA A 290 11.02 3.35 -23.48
C ALA A 290 9.79 3.97 -24.18
N CYS A 291 9.73 3.84 -25.50
CA CYS A 291 8.70 4.49 -26.31
C CYS A 291 7.39 3.70 -26.41
N LEU A 292 7.46 2.36 -26.47
CA LEU A 292 6.34 1.53 -26.92
C LEU A 292 5.72 0.68 -25.79
N PHE A 293 6.51 0.07 -24.90
CA PHE A 293 5.97 -0.99 -24.01
C PHE A 293 5.55 -0.51 -22.60
N LEU A 294 6.22 0.50 -22.04
CA LEU A 294 6.05 0.85 -20.61
C LEU A 294 4.75 1.58 -20.25
N LYS A 295 4.13 2.31 -21.19
CA LYS A 295 2.86 3.01 -20.94
C LYS A 295 1.65 2.06 -20.79
N MET A 296 1.88 0.75 -20.89
CA MET A 296 0.84 -0.26 -21.08
C MET A 296 0.75 -1.33 -20.00
N GLU A 297 1.66 -1.37 -19.03
CA GLU A 297 1.71 -2.39 -17.96
C GLU A 297 1.93 -3.82 -18.52
N MET A 298 2.98 -4.02 -19.33
CA MET A 298 3.35 -5.33 -19.90
C MET A 298 4.19 -6.20 -18.96
N ALA A 299 3.94 -7.52 -18.97
CA ALA A 299 4.75 -8.50 -18.24
C ALA A 299 6.13 -8.70 -18.91
N LYS A 300 7.16 -9.11 -18.15
CA LYS A 300 8.50 -9.42 -18.69
C LYS A 300 8.40 -10.42 -19.86
N GLU A 301 7.61 -11.46 -19.69
CA GLU A 301 7.41 -12.54 -20.67
C GLU A 301 6.81 -12.04 -21.99
N GLU A 302 5.89 -11.07 -21.96
CA GLU A 302 5.28 -10.50 -23.18
C GLU A 302 6.30 -9.67 -23.96
N VAL A 303 7.08 -8.84 -23.27
CA VAL A 303 8.18 -8.08 -23.89
C VAL A 303 9.22 -9.04 -24.48
N MET A 304 9.56 -10.12 -23.76
CA MET A 304 10.46 -11.17 -24.24
C MET A 304 9.97 -11.83 -25.53
N ASP A 305 8.67 -12.12 -25.63
CA ASP A 305 8.06 -12.70 -26.83
C ASP A 305 8.15 -11.75 -28.03
N VAL A 306 7.83 -10.47 -27.84
CA VAL A 306 7.92 -9.43 -28.89
C VAL A 306 9.37 -9.25 -29.37
N LEU A 307 10.34 -9.23 -28.45
CA LEU A 307 11.77 -9.10 -28.78
C LEU A 307 12.30 -10.33 -29.55
N LYS A 308 11.94 -11.55 -29.13
CA LYS A 308 12.24 -12.80 -29.87
C LYS A 308 11.57 -12.85 -31.24
N GLY A 309 10.41 -12.21 -31.40
CA GLY A 309 9.72 -12.05 -32.68
C GLY A 309 10.41 -11.07 -33.63
N CYS A 310 11.00 -10.01 -33.06
CA CYS A 310 11.86 -9.08 -33.80
C CYS A 310 13.23 -9.67 -34.18
N GLY A 311 13.63 -10.79 -33.58
CA GLY A 311 14.90 -11.48 -33.87
C GLY A 311 16.03 -11.19 -32.87
N TYR A 312 15.75 -10.48 -31.78
CA TYR A 312 16.73 -10.16 -30.74
C TYR A 312 16.92 -11.33 -29.75
N ASN A 313 18.10 -11.38 -29.11
CA ASN A 313 18.30 -12.26 -27.96
C ASN A 313 17.69 -11.62 -26.70
N ALA A 314 16.39 -11.77 -26.52
CA ALA A 314 15.62 -11.05 -25.52
C ALA A 314 16.15 -11.20 -24.08
N GLU A 315 16.60 -12.39 -23.64
CA GLU A 315 17.11 -12.56 -22.27
C GLU A 315 18.47 -11.86 -22.10
N ALA A 316 19.33 -11.89 -23.12
CA ALA A 316 20.60 -11.16 -23.10
C ALA A 316 20.37 -9.64 -23.12
N ALA A 317 19.47 -9.15 -23.98
CA ALA A 317 19.16 -7.74 -24.09
C ALA A 317 18.55 -7.18 -22.79
N LEU A 318 17.51 -7.83 -22.24
CA LEU A 318 16.94 -7.43 -20.94
C LEU A 318 17.95 -7.63 -19.80
N GLY A 319 18.81 -8.65 -19.87
CA GLY A 319 19.90 -8.88 -18.92
C GLY A 319 20.87 -7.70 -18.85
N VAL A 320 21.34 -7.20 -19.99
CA VAL A 320 22.22 -6.04 -20.08
C VAL A 320 21.53 -4.77 -19.56
N LEU A 321 20.26 -4.54 -19.92
CA LEU A 321 19.51 -3.37 -19.42
C LEU A 321 19.29 -3.41 -17.90
N ARG A 322 19.11 -4.60 -17.32
CA ARG A 322 19.04 -4.79 -15.86
C ARG A 322 20.40 -4.54 -15.20
N GLN A 323 21.48 -5.10 -15.75
CA GLN A 323 22.85 -4.91 -15.26
C GLN A 323 23.20 -3.42 -15.17
N LYS A 324 22.94 -2.64 -16.24
CA LYS A 324 23.16 -1.18 -16.28
C LYS A 324 22.15 -0.34 -15.48
N SER A 325 21.31 -0.98 -14.66
CA SER A 325 20.26 -0.36 -13.83
C SER A 325 19.21 0.46 -14.59
N LEU A 326 18.98 0.17 -15.88
CA LEU A 326 18.02 0.90 -16.73
C LEU A 326 16.58 0.36 -16.61
N VAL A 327 16.43 -0.95 -16.38
CA VAL A 327 15.12 -1.59 -16.16
C VAL A 327 15.19 -2.54 -14.96
N LYS A 328 14.04 -2.81 -14.34
CA LYS A 328 13.85 -3.80 -13.28
C LYS A 328 12.66 -4.69 -13.60
N VAL A 329 12.61 -5.87 -12.99
CA VAL A 329 11.39 -6.70 -12.96
C VAL A 329 10.82 -6.53 -11.56
N LEU A 330 9.58 -6.06 -11.45
CA LEU A 330 8.92 -5.91 -10.16
C LEU A 330 8.50 -7.30 -9.66
N SER A 331 8.61 -7.54 -8.36
CA SER A 331 8.12 -8.76 -7.71
C SER A 331 6.62 -8.66 -7.40
N ASP A 332 5.85 -8.16 -8.36
CA ASP A 332 4.39 -8.23 -8.35
C ASP A 332 3.92 -9.58 -8.90
N LYS A 333 2.60 -9.80 -8.97
CA LYS A 333 2.03 -11.09 -9.38
C LYS A 333 2.43 -11.46 -10.82
N ASP A 334 2.63 -10.46 -11.68
CA ASP A 334 2.70 -10.60 -13.12
C ASP A 334 4.14 -10.37 -13.66
N ASN A 335 5.13 -10.21 -12.77
CA ASN A 335 6.53 -9.90 -13.09
C ASN A 335 6.67 -8.71 -14.07
N THR A 336 6.01 -7.59 -13.75
CA THR A 336 5.95 -6.41 -14.63
C THR A 336 7.35 -5.87 -14.92
N LEU A 337 7.64 -5.61 -16.21
CA LEU A 337 8.88 -4.94 -16.59
C LEU A 337 8.73 -3.43 -16.33
N TRP A 338 9.59 -2.88 -15.48
CA TRP A 338 9.56 -1.49 -15.06
C TRP A 338 10.84 -0.75 -15.46
N MET A 339 10.67 0.52 -15.85
CA MET A 339 11.73 1.48 -16.12
C MET A 339 11.32 2.76 -15.41
N HIS A 340 12.27 3.43 -14.76
CA HIS A 340 11.99 4.68 -14.07
C HIS A 340 11.54 5.77 -15.05
N ASP A 341 10.55 6.58 -14.68
CA ASP A 341 9.94 7.60 -15.56
C ASP A 341 11.02 8.49 -16.22
N GLN A 342 11.95 9.04 -15.44
CA GLN A 342 13.04 9.89 -15.97
C GLN A 342 14.01 9.18 -16.93
N ILE A 343 14.14 7.84 -16.87
CA ILE A 343 14.93 7.04 -17.82
C ILE A 343 14.11 6.79 -19.11
N ARG A 344 12.80 6.54 -18.97
CA ARG A 344 11.89 6.39 -20.10
C ARG A 344 11.78 7.70 -20.90
N ASP A 345 11.60 8.80 -20.20
CA ASP A 345 11.39 10.11 -20.81
C ASP A 345 12.67 10.60 -21.52
N MET A 346 13.86 10.27 -20.99
CA MET A 346 15.15 10.41 -21.70
C MET A 346 15.17 9.65 -23.04
N GLY A 347 14.76 8.37 -23.04
CA GLY A 347 14.69 7.55 -24.26
C GLY A 347 13.67 8.08 -25.28
N MET A 348 12.52 8.56 -24.80
CA MET A 348 11.52 9.23 -25.64
C MET A 348 12.10 10.51 -26.28
N GLN A 349 12.86 11.30 -25.53
CA GLN A 349 13.49 12.52 -26.05
C GLN A 349 14.60 12.25 -27.05
N MET A 350 15.32 11.13 -26.93
CA MET A 350 16.27 10.69 -27.96
C MET A 350 15.56 10.47 -29.31
N VAL A 351 14.36 9.87 -29.32
CA VAL A 351 13.56 9.71 -30.54
C VAL A 351 12.94 11.03 -31.01
N LEU A 352 12.49 11.92 -30.11
CA LEU A 352 12.04 13.27 -30.50
C LEU A 352 13.15 14.10 -31.15
N ASN A 353 14.41 13.85 -30.80
CA ASN A 353 15.57 14.51 -31.38
C ASN A 353 15.98 13.94 -32.76
N GLU A 354 15.39 12.83 -33.24
CA GLU A 354 15.61 12.33 -34.62
C GLU A 354 15.05 13.33 -35.65
N ASN A 355 13.83 13.85 -35.41
CA ASN A 355 13.29 15.04 -36.06
C ASN A 355 12.25 15.68 -35.12
N ARG A 356 12.47 16.94 -34.71
CA ARG A 356 11.56 17.63 -33.79
C ARG A 356 10.29 18.14 -34.46
N GLU A 357 10.38 18.55 -35.72
CA GLU A 357 9.30 19.25 -36.44
C GLU A 357 8.32 18.27 -37.09
N ASP A 358 8.82 17.21 -37.73
CA ASP A 358 8.00 16.24 -38.48
C ASP A 358 7.94 14.89 -37.76
N PRO A 359 6.81 14.52 -37.13
CA PRO A 359 6.64 13.20 -36.51
C PRO A 359 6.82 12.05 -37.50
N GLU A 360 6.43 12.25 -38.77
CA GLU A 360 6.55 11.20 -39.79
C GLU A 360 7.99 10.77 -40.11
N MET A 361 8.99 11.55 -39.70
CA MET A 361 10.41 11.26 -39.91
C MET A 361 11.05 10.51 -38.72
N ARG A 362 10.32 10.31 -37.61
CA ARG A 362 10.80 9.64 -36.40
C ARG A 362 10.63 8.12 -36.46
N SER A 363 11.50 7.40 -35.75
CA SER A 363 11.55 5.93 -35.72
C SER A 363 10.44 5.28 -34.90
N ARG A 364 9.92 5.98 -33.88
CA ARG A 364 8.87 5.48 -32.98
C ARG A 364 7.86 6.57 -32.67
N LEU A 365 6.58 6.20 -32.67
CA LEU A 365 5.48 7.11 -32.36
C LEU A 365 4.61 6.53 -31.22
N TRP A 366 4.36 7.36 -30.22
CA TRP A 366 3.57 7.04 -29.02
C TRP A 366 2.59 8.15 -28.62
N ASP A 367 2.70 9.34 -29.22
CA ASP A 367 1.80 10.45 -28.93
C ASP A 367 0.59 10.37 -29.86
N ARG A 368 -0.61 10.46 -29.28
CA ARG A 368 -1.86 10.31 -30.01
C ARG A 368 -2.07 11.45 -31.01
N GLY A 369 -1.67 12.67 -30.70
CA GLY A 369 -1.76 13.81 -31.60
C GLY A 369 -0.87 13.61 -32.82
N ASP A 370 0.41 13.29 -32.58
CA ASP A 370 1.39 13.02 -33.65
C ASP A 370 0.98 11.84 -34.53
N ILE A 371 0.55 10.72 -33.94
CA ILE A 371 0.10 9.53 -34.70
C ILE A 371 -1.11 9.89 -35.57
N MET A 372 -2.14 10.54 -35.00
CA MET A 372 -3.33 10.90 -35.77
C MET A 372 -3.03 11.96 -36.84
N ASN A 373 -2.05 12.85 -36.64
CA ASN A 373 -1.56 13.77 -37.67
C ASN A 373 -0.93 12.99 -38.84
N VAL A 374 -0.04 12.04 -38.56
CA VAL A 374 0.61 11.22 -39.61
C VAL A 374 -0.44 10.39 -40.39
N LEU A 375 -1.40 9.79 -39.69
CA LEU A 375 -2.44 8.95 -40.30
C LEU A 375 -3.47 9.77 -41.10
N ASN A 376 -4.05 10.81 -40.52
CA ASN A 376 -5.12 11.60 -41.17
C ASN A 376 -4.65 12.33 -42.44
N TYR A 377 -3.38 12.70 -42.51
CA TYR A 377 -2.80 13.44 -43.65
C TYR A 377 -1.94 12.57 -44.59
N MET A 378 -2.01 11.24 -44.49
CA MET A 378 -1.28 10.29 -45.35
C MET A 378 0.26 10.51 -45.36
N LYS A 379 0.82 10.97 -44.24
CA LYS A 379 2.24 11.36 -44.10
C LYS A 379 3.18 10.20 -43.79
N GLY A 380 2.71 8.96 -43.69
CA GLY A 380 3.55 7.82 -43.30
C GLY A 380 4.82 7.66 -44.15
N THR A 381 5.96 7.37 -43.52
CA THR A 381 7.24 7.17 -44.23
C THR A 381 7.94 5.88 -43.78
N THR A 382 8.97 5.49 -44.52
CA THR A 382 9.86 4.37 -44.17
C THR A 382 10.72 4.62 -42.94
N SER A 383 10.73 5.82 -42.35
CA SER A 383 11.43 6.07 -41.08
C SER A 383 10.75 5.39 -39.90
N ILE A 384 9.42 5.29 -39.92
CA ILE A 384 8.59 4.80 -38.81
C ILE A 384 8.74 3.27 -38.67
N ARG A 385 9.29 2.83 -37.53
CA ARG A 385 9.51 1.41 -37.18
C ARG A 385 8.56 0.87 -36.13
N GLY A 386 7.98 1.75 -35.31
CA GLY A 386 7.04 1.38 -34.25
C GLY A 386 5.95 2.42 -33.99
N ILE A 387 4.70 1.98 -33.85
CA ILE A 387 3.55 2.82 -33.49
C ILE A 387 2.79 2.17 -32.34
N VAL A 388 2.54 2.93 -31.27
CA VAL A 388 1.64 2.55 -30.19
C VAL A 388 0.50 3.54 -30.08
N LEU A 389 -0.69 3.07 -30.46
CA LEU A 389 -1.94 3.81 -30.41
C LEU A 389 -2.94 3.04 -29.55
N ASP A 390 -3.29 3.61 -28.39
CA ASP A 390 -4.21 3.01 -27.43
C ASP A 390 -5.28 4.04 -27.04
N PHE A 391 -6.54 3.73 -27.37
CA PHE A 391 -7.69 4.58 -27.04
C PHE A 391 -8.44 4.12 -25.79
N LYS A 392 -7.81 3.29 -24.94
CA LYS A 392 -8.26 2.88 -23.59
C LYS A 392 -9.29 3.85 -23.03
N LYS A 393 -10.56 3.41 -22.92
CA LYS A 393 -11.57 4.14 -22.16
C LYS A 393 -10.97 4.49 -20.82
N LYS A 394 -10.91 5.79 -20.48
CA LYS A 394 -10.60 6.22 -19.12
C LYS A 394 -11.70 5.68 -18.21
N PHE A 395 -11.50 4.48 -17.68
CA PHE A 395 -12.04 4.13 -16.39
C PHE A 395 -11.48 5.14 -15.42
N VAL A 396 -12.30 6.16 -15.13
CA VAL A 396 -12.18 6.89 -13.88
C VAL A 396 -12.29 5.82 -12.82
N ARG A 397 -11.15 5.45 -12.21
CA ARG A 397 -11.20 4.85 -10.88
C ARG A 397 -11.91 5.88 -10.03
N HIS A 398 -13.16 5.61 -9.70
CA HIS A 398 -13.82 6.29 -8.60
C HIS A 398 -12.96 6.00 -7.36
N THR A 399 -12.15 6.97 -6.96
CA THR A 399 -11.23 6.87 -5.82
C THR A 399 -11.97 6.65 -4.49
N THR A 400 -13.30 6.78 -4.51
CA THR A 400 -14.23 6.41 -3.43
C THR A 400 -14.33 4.91 -3.14
N ALA A 401 -13.69 4.03 -3.92
CA ALA A 401 -13.59 2.60 -3.61
C ALA A 401 -12.42 2.24 -2.65
N VAL A 402 -11.52 3.16 -2.34
CA VAL A 402 -10.36 2.93 -1.44
C VAL A 402 -10.52 3.64 -0.09
N GLU A 403 -11.48 4.55 0.06
CA GLU A 403 -11.75 5.28 1.33
C GLU A 403 -13.11 4.95 1.99
N ILE A 404 -13.71 3.78 1.69
CA ILE A 404 -14.82 3.21 2.49
C ILE A 404 -14.53 1.77 2.91
N ALA A 405 -13.46 1.61 3.70
CA ALA A 405 -13.37 0.60 4.77
C ALA A 405 -12.24 1.02 5.73
N PRO A 406 -12.58 1.46 6.95
CA PRO A 406 -12.27 0.57 8.07
C PRO A 406 -13.30 0.64 9.21
N SER A 407 -14.45 -0.03 9.09
CA SER A 407 -15.31 -0.35 10.25
C SER A 407 -16.37 -1.43 9.97
N ASN A 408 -15.97 -2.69 9.78
CA ASN A 408 -16.72 -3.85 10.32
C ASN A 408 -16.04 -5.20 10.02
N PRO A 409 -15.57 -5.89 11.07
CA PRO A 409 -15.70 -7.35 11.10
C PRO A 409 -16.12 -7.87 12.50
N GLN A 410 -17.30 -7.48 13.01
CA GLN A 410 -17.78 -8.01 14.32
C GLN A 410 -19.27 -8.42 14.43
N THR A 411 -20.12 -8.19 13.42
CA THR A 411 -21.59 -8.29 13.61
C THR A 411 -22.35 -9.34 12.79
N ASN A 412 -21.71 -10.15 11.92
CA ASN A 412 -22.40 -11.31 11.33
C ASN A 412 -21.47 -12.42 10.77
N PRO A 413 -21.39 -13.61 11.39
CA PRO A 413 -20.62 -14.76 10.89
C PRO A 413 -21.45 -15.61 9.91
N GLY A 414 -21.84 -15.02 8.77
CA GLY A 414 -22.60 -15.70 7.72
C GLY A 414 -21.69 -16.29 6.64
N ILE A 415 -21.85 -17.59 6.33
CA ILE A 415 -21.08 -18.26 5.26
C ILE A 415 -21.26 -17.54 3.90
N SER A 416 -22.41 -16.91 3.66
CA SER A 416 -22.64 -16.11 2.46
C SER A 416 -21.76 -14.86 2.34
N SER A 417 -21.40 -14.18 3.45
CA SER A 417 -20.54 -12.97 3.36
C SER A 417 -19.08 -13.32 3.11
N ALA A 418 -18.60 -14.44 3.65
CA ALA A 418 -17.29 -15.00 3.31
C ALA A 418 -17.25 -15.44 1.83
N VAL A 419 -18.31 -16.08 1.33
CA VAL A 419 -18.44 -16.43 -0.10
C VAL A 419 -18.53 -15.18 -0.99
N SER A 420 -19.18 -14.10 -0.57
CA SER A 420 -19.17 -12.82 -1.29
C SER A 420 -17.78 -12.15 -1.29
N TYR A 421 -17.07 -12.19 -0.15
CA TYR A 421 -15.71 -11.65 -0.04
C TYR A 421 -14.71 -12.42 -0.91
N VAL A 422 -14.79 -13.75 -0.94
CA VAL A 422 -13.96 -14.59 -1.82
C VAL A 422 -14.38 -14.46 -3.29
N LYS A 423 -15.68 -14.41 -3.62
CA LYS A 423 -16.16 -14.13 -4.99
C LYS A 423 -15.64 -12.78 -5.51
N ASN A 424 -15.68 -11.73 -4.69
CA ASN A 424 -15.18 -10.41 -5.09
C ASN A 424 -13.64 -10.33 -5.12
N LYS A 425 -12.92 -11.27 -4.48
CA LYS A 425 -11.46 -11.39 -4.58
C LYS A 425 -10.99 -12.21 -5.78
N PHE A 426 -11.84 -13.11 -6.30
CA PHE A 426 -11.50 -14.05 -7.40
C PHE A 426 -12.32 -13.92 -8.68
N ILE A 427 -13.23 -12.95 -8.79
CA ILE A 427 -13.94 -12.63 -10.04
C ILE A 427 -13.65 -11.18 -10.44
N ARG A 428 -12.56 -10.98 -11.21
CA ARG A 428 -12.45 -9.83 -12.12
C ARG A 428 -13.09 -10.18 -13.47
N PHE A 429 -14.42 -10.25 -13.47
CA PHE A 429 -15.20 -10.06 -14.68
C PHE A 429 -16.24 -8.97 -14.38
N PRO A 430 -16.19 -7.81 -15.07
CA PRO A 430 -17.32 -6.88 -15.06
C PRO A 430 -18.57 -7.61 -15.56
N GLU A 431 -19.74 -7.29 -15.00
CA GLU A 431 -20.98 -7.64 -15.68
C GLU A 431 -21.04 -6.85 -17.00
N GLU A 432 -21.23 -7.57 -18.11
CA GLU A 432 -21.16 -7.02 -19.46
C GLU A 432 -22.37 -6.11 -19.76
N GLU A 433 -22.21 -4.80 -19.59
CA GLU A 433 -22.92 -3.87 -20.49
C GLU A 433 -22.38 -4.08 -21.90
N LYS A 434 -23.27 -4.44 -22.84
CA LYS A 434 -22.92 -4.69 -24.25
C LYS A 434 -22.10 -3.52 -24.80
N PRO A 435 -20.94 -3.76 -25.44
CA PRO A 435 -20.14 -2.70 -25.99
C PRO A 435 -20.92 -1.92 -27.06
N LYS A 436 -21.05 -0.61 -26.86
CA LYS A 436 -21.19 0.31 -27.99
C LYS A 436 -19.91 0.21 -28.83
N THR A 437 -20.08 0.16 -30.15
CA THR A 437 -19.02 0.08 -31.15
C THR A 437 -17.92 1.10 -30.91
N SER A 438 -16.68 0.75 -31.30
CA SER A 438 -15.53 1.64 -31.36
C SER A 438 -15.90 3.00 -31.94
N GLU A 439 -15.73 4.08 -31.17
CA GLU A 439 -16.07 5.45 -31.60
C GLU A 439 -15.04 6.03 -32.59
N ILE A 440 -14.00 5.26 -32.95
CA ILE A 440 -12.82 5.72 -33.68
C ILE A 440 -12.45 4.70 -34.76
N THR A 441 -12.57 5.15 -36.01
CA THR A 441 -12.22 4.41 -37.22
C THR A 441 -10.98 5.04 -37.85
N ILE A 442 -10.06 4.21 -38.36
CA ILE A 442 -8.80 4.65 -38.98
C ILE A 442 -8.63 3.96 -40.34
N PRO A 443 -8.38 4.69 -41.44
CA PRO A 443 -8.09 4.09 -42.75
C PRO A 443 -6.76 3.31 -42.72
N VAL A 444 -6.64 2.22 -43.49
CA VAL A 444 -5.41 1.41 -43.55
C VAL A 444 -4.39 1.98 -44.55
N GLU A 445 -4.83 2.76 -45.53
CA GLU A 445 -4.02 3.39 -46.58
C GLU A 445 -2.78 4.18 -46.05
N PRO A 446 -2.83 4.94 -44.94
CA PRO A 446 -1.67 5.67 -44.42
C PRO A 446 -0.52 4.78 -43.95
N PHE A 447 -0.76 3.49 -43.68
CA PHE A 447 0.28 2.54 -43.26
C PHE A 447 1.09 1.99 -44.45
N ALA A 448 0.53 2.01 -45.67
CA ALA A 448 1.18 1.46 -46.88
C ALA A 448 2.60 2.01 -47.18
N PRO A 449 2.92 3.30 -46.99
CA PRO A 449 4.29 3.80 -47.16
C PRO A 449 5.26 3.45 -46.02
N MET A 450 4.78 2.95 -44.87
CA MET A 450 5.58 2.68 -43.67
C MET A 450 6.31 1.32 -43.74
N LYS A 451 7.17 1.13 -44.75
CA LYS A 451 7.73 -0.19 -45.10
C LYS A 451 8.61 -0.84 -44.01
N GLU A 452 9.18 -0.06 -43.10
CA GLU A 452 10.02 -0.54 -41.99
C GLU A 452 9.25 -0.74 -40.67
N LEU A 453 7.91 -0.57 -40.68
CA LEU A 453 7.07 -0.72 -39.50
C LEU A 453 7.05 -2.20 -39.04
N ARG A 454 7.69 -2.47 -37.90
CA ARG A 454 7.80 -3.81 -37.30
C ARG A 454 6.98 -4.00 -36.02
N LEU A 455 6.64 -2.93 -35.32
CA LEU A 455 5.86 -2.96 -34.08
C LEU A 455 4.59 -2.11 -34.24
N LEU A 456 3.40 -2.71 -34.18
CA LEU A 456 2.13 -1.97 -34.30
C LEU A 456 1.17 -2.32 -33.18
N GLN A 457 0.63 -1.30 -32.52
CA GLN A 457 -0.49 -1.44 -31.61
C GLN A 457 -1.59 -0.43 -31.91
N ILE A 458 -2.81 -0.93 -31.89
CA ILE A 458 -4.04 -0.26 -32.31
C ILE A 458 -5.22 -0.72 -31.42
N ASN A 459 -5.08 -0.56 -30.10
CA ASN A 459 -6.09 -1.01 -29.14
C ASN A 459 -7.36 -0.14 -29.19
N HIS A 460 -8.53 -0.77 -29.16
CA HIS A 460 -9.85 -0.12 -29.16
C HIS A 460 -10.15 0.71 -30.43
N VAL A 461 -9.69 0.24 -31.60
CA VAL A 461 -9.81 0.90 -32.92
C VAL A 461 -10.50 0.00 -33.93
N GLU A 462 -11.29 0.59 -34.83
CA GLU A 462 -11.73 -0.04 -36.08
C GLU A 462 -10.84 0.37 -37.25
N LEU A 463 -10.36 -0.59 -38.04
CA LEU A 463 -9.60 -0.31 -39.26
C LEU A 463 -10.53 -0.39 -40.49
N GLU A 464 -10.53 0.65 -41.32
CA GLU A 464 -11.31 0.73 -42.56
C GLU A 464 -10.39 0.62 -43.78
N GLY A 465 -10.78 -0.17 -44.80
CA GLY A 465 -10.00 -0.37 -46.03
C GLY A 465 -9.43 -1.79 -46.17
N ASP A 466 -8.50 -1.99 -47.11
CA ASP A 466 -7.88 -3.31 -47.35
C ASP A 466 -6.70 -3.54 -46.41
N LEU A 467 -6.86 -4.48 -45.46
CA LEU A 467 -5.81 -4.90 -44.52
C LEU A 467 -4.53 -5.43 -45.22
N LYS A 468 -4.55 -5.71 -46.52
CA LYS A 468 -3.33 -6.02 -47.31
C LYS A 468 -2.35 -4.85 -47.42
N LEU A 469 -2.79 -3.64 -47.09
CA LEU A 469 -1.96 -2.43 -47.07
C LEU A 469 -1.13 -2.31 -45.78
N LEU A 470 -1.33 -3.18 -44.79
CA LEU A 470 -0.46 -3.26 -43.62
C LEU A 470 0.97 -3.74 -44.02
N PRO A 471 2.05 -3.15 -43.48
CA PRO A 471 3.42 -3.47 -43.86
C PRO A 471 3.82 -4.94 -43.66
N SER A 472 4.47 -5.54 -44.67
CA SER A 472 4.88 -6.95 -44.64
C SER A 472 6.06 -7.28 -43.71
N GLU A 473 6.78 -6.25 -43.25
CA GLU A 473 7.85 -6.35 -42.26
C GLU A 473 7.34 -6.43 -40.80
N LEU A 474 6.02 -6.34 -40.59
CA LEU A 474 5.42 -6.37 -39.26
C LEU A 474 5.81 -7.63 -38.49
N LYS A 475 6.32 -7.47 -37.27
CA LYS A 475 6.80 -8.54 -36.37
C LYS A 475 5.87 -8.79 -35.21
N TRP A 476 5.24 -7.73 -34.71
CA TRP A 476 4.24 -7.78 -33.65
C TRP A 476 3.06 -6.89 -34.02
N ILE A 477 1.86 -7.43 -33.81
CA ILE A 477 0.62 -6.65 -33.81
C ILE A 477 -0.15 -6.93 -32.52
N GLN A 478 -0.56 -5.86 -31.83
CA GLN A 478 -1.52 -5.92 -30.74
C GLN A 478 -2.76 -5.08 -31.09
N TRP A 479 -3.89 -5.76 -31.21
CA TRP A 479 -5.18 -5.16 -31.52
C TRP A 479 -6.19 -5.63 -30.48
N ARG A 480 -6.06 -5.12 -29.25
CA ARG A 480 -7.00 -5.42 -28.16
C ARG A 480 -8.37 -4.82 -28.46
N ASP A 481 -9.44 -5.53 -28.11
CA ASP A 481 -10.83 -5.11 -28.37
C ASP A 481 -11.07 -4.87 -29.88
N CYS A 482 -10.54 -5.78 -30.70
CA CYS A 482 -10.68 -5.78 -32.15
C CYS A 482 -12.16 -6.04 -32.54
N PRO A 483 -12.78 -5.20 -33.39
CA PRO A 483 -14.18 -5.34 -33.78
C PRO A 483 -14.43 -6.49 -34.78
N LEU A 484 -13.38 -7.13 -35.30
CA LEU A 484 -13.49 -8.26 -36.23
C LEU A 484 -14.16 -9.45 -35.54
N LYS A 485 -15.05 -10.15 -36.25
CA LYS A 485 -15.64 -11.42 -35.79
C LYS A 485 -14.84 -12.63 -36.22
N ASP A 486 -14.11 -12.51 -37.32
CA ASP A 486 -13.25 -13.55 -37.89
C ASP A 486 -11.89 -12.94 -38.23
N VAL A 487 -10.80 -13.65 -37.93
CA VAL A 487 -9.44 -13.16 -38.24
C VAL A 487 -9.13 -13.38 -39.73
N PRO A 488 -8.89 -12.33 -40.54
CA PRO A 488 -8.56 -12.48 -41.95
C PRO A 488 -7.15 -13.06 -42.16
N PRO A 489 -6.94 -14.01 -43.10
CA PRO A 489 -5.63 -14.63 -43.35
C PRO A 489 -4.50 -13.65 -43.68
N VAL A 490 -4.85 -12.45 -44.16
CA VAL A 490 -3.90 -11.37 -44.51
C VAL A 490 -3.12 -10.87 -43.30
N LEU A 491 -3.72 -10.82 -42.10
CA LEU A 491 -3.01 -10.41 -40.88
C LEU A 491 -1.89 -11.39 -40.47
N LEU A 492 -1.94 -12.63 -40.95
CA LEU A 492 -0.95 -13.67 -40.71
C LEU A 492 0.09 -13.78 -41.84
N ALA A 493 0.01 -12.93 -42.87
CA ALA A 493 0.95 -12.93 -43.98
C ALA A 493 2.22 -12.12 -43.66
N GLY A 494 3.35 -12.50 -44.26
CA GLY A 494 4.62 -11.77 -44.11
C GLY A 494 5.49 -12.31 -42.98
N LYS A 495 6.06 -11.40 -42.18
CA LYS A 495 7.09 -11.70 -41.17
C LYS A 495 6.58 -11.73 -39.71
N LEU A 496 5.26 -11.73 -39.51
CA LEU A 496 4.63 -11.64 -38.19
C LEU A 496 5.03 -12.82 -37.30
N ALA A 497 5.47 -12.50 -36.08
CA ALA A 497 5.90 -13.48 -35.09
C ALA A 497 5.02 -13.50 -33.83
N VAL A 498 4.40 -12.37 -33.48
CA VAL A 498 3.51 -12.24 -32.32
C VAL A 498 2.20 -11.59 -32.75
N LEU A 499 1.09 -12.34 -32.63
CA LEU A 499 -0.27 -11.86 -32.82
C LEU A 499 -0.98 -11.77 -31.47
N ASP A 500 -1.42 -10.58 -31.08
CA ASP A 500 -2.26 -10.36 -29.90
C ASP A 500 -3.60 -9.72 -30.31
N LEU A 501 -4.69 -10.46 -30.14
CA LEU A 501 -6.07 -10.00 -30.31
C LEU A 501 -6.84 -10.12 -28.98
N SER A 502 -6.18 -9.84 -27.86
CA SER A 502 -6.76 -9.99 -26.52
C SER A 502 -8.07 -9.19 -26.35
N GLU A 503 -8.94 -9.66 -25.46
CA GLU A 503 -10.24 -9.06 -25.11
C GLU A 503 -11.18 -8.80 -26.33
N SER A 504 -10.96 -9.48 -27.46
CA SER A 504 -11.66 -9.20 -28.73
C SER A 504 -12.85 -10.12 -29.00
N GLY A 505 -13.81 -9.65 -29.81
CA GLY A 505 -15.04 -10.36 -30.20
C GLY A 505 -14.87 -11.53 -31.18
N ILE A 506 -13.65 -12.09 -31.33
CA ILE A 506 -13.33 -13.15 -32.30
C ILE A 506 -14.19 -14.40 -32.02
N ARG A 507 -14.89 -14.88 -33.04
CA ARG A 507 -15.69 -16.12 -33.03
C ARG A 507 -14.96 -17.29 -33.65
N ARG A 508 -14.33 -17.05 -34.80
CA ARG A 508 -13.65 -18.09 -35.58
C ARG A 508 -12.34 -17.53 -36.13
N VAL A 509 -11.40 -18.43 -36.35
CA VAL A 509 -10.16 -18.15 -37.05
C VAL A 509 -10.23 -19.01 -38.32
N GLN A 510 -10.30 -18.37 -39.50
CA GLN A 510 -10.77 -19.06 -40.70
C GLN A 510 -9.80 -20.15 -41.18
N THR A 511 -10.34 -21.31 -41.58
CA THR A 511 -9.58 -22.49 -42.03
C THR A 511 -9.10 -22.41 -43.49
N SER A 512 -8.92 -21.20 -44.02
CA SER A 512 -8.41 -20.94 -45.38
C SER A 512 -6.90 -20.61 -45.41
N TRP A 513 -6.20 -20.87 -44.30
CA TRP A 513 -4.76 -20.66 -44.08
C TRP A 513 -3.79 -21.47 -44.97
N PHE A 514 -4.29 -22.30 -45.88
CA PHE A 514 -3.56 -23.50 -46.31
C PHE A 514 -3.09 -23.49 -47.77
N LYS A 515 -1.86 -22.98 -48.00
CA LYS A 515 -1.04 -23.37 -49.18
C LYS A 515 0.48 -23.46 -48.94
N LYS A 516 1.02 -22.94 -47.83
CA LYS A 516 2.47 -22.96 -47.52
C LYS A 516 2.69 -23.15 -46.02
N GLU A 517 3.80 -23.75 -45.63
CA GLU A 517 4.22 -23.80 -44.22
C GLU A 517 4.60 -22.39 -43.74
N ASP A 518 4.21 -22.04 -42.51
CA ASP A 518 4.58 -20.79 -41.86
C ASP A 518 5.67 -21.03 -40.81
N GLU A 519 6.78 -20.33 -41.00
CA GLU A 519 7.99 -20.41 -40.19
C GLU A 519 8.18 -19.20 -39.27
N ASN A 520 7.30 -18.18 -39.35
CA ASN A 520 7.45 -16.91 -38.64
C ASN A 520 6.61 -16.82 -37.35
N LEU A 521 5.35 -17.27 -37.36
CA LEU A 521 4.43 -17.09 -36.23
C LEU A 521 4.84 -17.95 -35.02
N LYS A 522 5.22 -17.29 -33.93
CA LYS A 522 5.66 -17.91 -32.67
C LYS A 522 4.63 -17.82 -31.56
N VAL A 523 3.89 -16.71 -31.49
CA VAL A 523 2.99 -16.42 -30.37
C VAL A 523 1.63 -15.98 -30.88
N VAL A 524 0.57 -16.59 -30.33
CA VAL A 524 -0.82 -16.18 -30.54
C VAL A 524 -1.48 -15.98 -29.17
N ASN A 525 -1.93 -14.75 -28.90
CA ASN A 525 -2.68 -14.38 -27.72
C ASN A 525 -4.13 -14.01 -28.09
N LEU A 526 -5.07 -14.85 -27.65
CA LEU A 526 -6.52 -14.67 -27.75
C LEU A 526 -7.16 -14.65 -26.34
N ARG A 527 -6.40 -14.28 -25.30
CA ARG A 527 -6.91 -14.01 -23.95
C ARG A 527 -8.19 -13.17 -24.01
N GLY A 528 -9.22 -13.51 -23.26
CA GLY A 528 -10.45 -12.73 -23.18
C GLY A 528 -11.37 -12.83 -24.40
N CYS A 529 -11.03 -13.61 -25.44
CA CYS A 529 -11.93 -13.84 -26.58
C CYS A 529 -13.12 -14.75 -26.18
N HIS A 530 -14.07 -14.19 -25.43
CA HIS A 530 -15.24 -14.89 -24.89
C HIS A 530 -16.15 -15.48 -25.97
N SER A 531 -16.09 -14.96 -27.20
CA SER A 531 -16.87 -15.45 -28.35
C SER A 531 -16.24 -16.63 -29.10
N LEU A 532 -15.01 -17.05 -28.77
CA LEU A 532 -14.25 -18.03 -29.56
C LEU A 532 -14.84 -19.45 -29.43
N GLU A 533 -15.45 -19.94 -30.51
CA GLU A 533 -16.17 -21.23 -30.51
C GLU A 533 -15.24 -22.45 -30.67
N ALA A 534 -14.12 -22.30 -31.39
CA ALA A 534 -13.18 -23.38 -31.65
C ALA A 534 -11.77 -22.88 -31.97
N ILE A 535 -10.77 -23.67 -31.58
CA ILE A 535 -9.36 -23.48 -31.98
C ILE A 535 -9.19 -23.98 -33.43
N PRO A 536 -8.52 -23.21 -34.31
CA PRO A 536 -8.29 -23.60 -35.71
C PRO A 536 -7.25 -24.73 -35.85
N ASP A 537 -7.08 -25.25 -37.06
CA ASP A 537 -6.02 -26.22 -37.35
C ASP A 537 -4.65 -25.53 -37.53
N LEU A 538 -3.81 -25.64 -36.49
CA LEU A 538 -2.49 -25.02 -36.42
C LEU A 538 -1.36 -25.88 -37.03
N SER A 539 -1.67 -27.01 -37.69
CA SER A 539 -0.67 -28.00 -38.14
C SER A 539 0.44 -27.46 -39.06
N ASN A 540 0.20 -26.34 -39.77
CA ASN A 540 1.17 -25.70 -40.66
C ASN A 540 2.05 -24.62 -40.00
N HIS A 541 1.76 -24.22 -38.75
CA HIS A 541 2.50 -23.18 -38.01
C HIS A 541 3.53 -23.84 -37.08
N LYS A 542 4.52 -24.52 -37.68
CA LYS A 542 5.53 -25.31 -36.93
C LYS A 542 6.49 -24.46 -36.09
N ALA A 543 6.43 -23.13 -36.21
CA ALA A 543 7.21 -22.17 -35.44
C ALA A 543 6.58 -21.77 -34.10
N LEU A 544 5.33 -22.18 -33.80
CA LEU A 544 4.63 -21.79 -32.57
C LEU A 544 5.36 -22.24 -31.29
N GLU A 545 5.67 -21.27 -30.45
CA GLU A 545 6.30 -21.37 -29.13
C GLU A 545 5.27 -21.11 -28.00
N LYS A 546 4.23 -20.29 -28.21
CA LYS A 546 3.23 -19.94 -27.17
C LYS A 546 1.82 -19.75 -27.74
N LEU A 547 0.83 -20.32 -27.06
CA LEU A 547 -0.59 -20.07 -27.30
C LEU A 547 -1.29 -19.70 -25.99
N VAL A 548 -2.04 -18.59 -26.00
CA VAL A 548 -2.83 -18.12 -24.86
C VAL A 548 -4.29 -17.99 -25.27
N PHE A 549 -5.17 -18.74 -24.59
CA PHE A 549 -6.62 -18.76 -24.75
C PHE A 549 -7.33 -18.49 -23.41
N GLU A 550 -6.64 -17.86 -22.45
CA GLU A 550 -7.19 -17.55 -21.13
C GLU A 550 -8.56 -16.86 -21.25
N GLY A 551 -9.59 -17.35 -20.55
CA GLY A 551 -10.93 -16.75 -20.57
C GLY A 551 -11.72 -16.96 -21.85
N CYS A 552 -11.30 -17.83 -22.77
CA CYS A 552 -12.11 -18.24 -23.92
C CYS A 552 -13.26 -19.19 -23.49
N LYS A 553 -14.28 -18.62 -22.83
CA LYS A 553 -15.39 -19.31 -22.14
C LYS A 553 -16.17 -20.30 -23.01
N LEU A 554 -16.21 -20.14 -24.34
CA LEU A 554 -16.94 -21.03 -25.26
C LEU A 554 -16.13 -22.24 -25.79
N LEU A 555 -14.81 -22.31 -25.55
CA LEU A 555 -14.01 -23.46 -25.98
C LEU A 555 -14.39 -24.74 -25.21
N VAL A 556 -14.77 -25.78 -25.95
CA VAL A 556 -15.18 -27.08 -25.38
C VAL A 556 -14.06 -28.14 -25.41
N LYS A 557 -13.18 -28.08 -26.42
CA LYS A 557 -12.13 -29.09 -26.63
C LYS A 557 -10.87 -28.53 -27.32
N VAL A 558 -9.72 -29.14 -27.05
CA VAL A 558 -8.47 -28.83 -27.76
C VAL A 558 -8.28 -29.77 -28.98
N PRO A 559 -8.00 -29.26 -30.19
CA PRO A 559 -7.84 -30.11 -31.37
C PRO A 559 -6.46 -30.79 -31.40
N ARG A 560 -6.40 -31.98 -32.00
CA ARG A 560 -5.18 -32.81 -32.11
C ARG A 560 -3.98 -32.09 -32.75
N SER A 561 -4.23 -31.09 -33.60
CA SER A 561 -3.21 -30.24 -34.22
C SER A 561 -2.32 -29.54 -33.19
N VAL A 562 -2.88 -29.07 -32.07
CA VAL A 562 -2.11 -28.47 -30.96
C VAL A 562 -1.12 -29.49 -30.38
N GLY A 563 -1.55 -30.73 -30.17
CA GLY A 563 -0.70 -31.81 -29.64
C GLY A 563 0.50 -32.19 -30.54
N ASN A 564 0.48 -31.78 -31.81
CA ASN A 564 1.57 -32.01 -32.76
C ASN A 564 2.60 -30.87 -32.82
N LEU A 565 2.38 -29.75 -32.12
CA LEU A 565 3.25 -28.56 -32.16
C LEU A 565 4.54 -28.79 -31.36
N SER A 566 5.53 -29.39 -32.02
CA SER A 566 6.77 -29.83 -31.36
C SER A 566 7.65 -28.73 -30.77
N LYS A 567 7.52 -27.46 -31.18
CA LYS A 567 8.27 -26.32 -30.63
C LYS A 567 7.56 -25.60 -29.47
N LEU A 568 6.34 -26.01 -29.14
CA LEU A 568 5.49 -25.31 -28.18
C LEU A 568 6.09 -25.37 -26.77
N LEU A 569 6.26 -24.21 -26.14
CA LEU A 569 6.84 -24.00 -24.81
C LEU A 569 5.78 -23.61 -23.78
N HIS A 570 4.71 -22.93 -24.20
CA HIS A 570 3.68 -22.40 -23.31
C HIS A 570 2.27 -22.64 -23.86
N LEU A 571 1.39 -23.21 -23.03
CA LEU A 571 -0.05 -23.36 -23.27
C LEU A 571 -0.84 -22.80 -22.10
N ASP A 572 -1.74 -21.87 -22.36
CA ASP A 572 -2.67 -21.34 -21.37
C ASP A 572 -4.12 -21.43 -21.85
N PHE A 573 -4.96 -22.15 -21.11
CA PHE A 573 -6.41 -22.24 -21.27
C PHE A 573 -7.14 -21.81 -19.98
N SER A 574 -6.49 -21.09 -19.08
CA SER A 574 -7.04 -20.74 -17.77
C SER A 574 -8.40 -20.04 -17.92
N TYR A 575 -9.36 -20.35 -17.06
CA TYR A 575 -10.74 -19.84 -17.11
C TYR A 575 -11.53 -20.19 -18.40
N CYS A 576 -11.10 -21.17 -19.20
CA CYS A 576 -11.94 -21.80 -20.23
C CYS A 576 -12.99 -22.72 -19.57
N THR A 577 -14.02 -22.13 -18.96
CA THR A 577 -14.99 -22.84 -18.12
C THR A 577 -15.71 -24.00 -18.81
N ASN A 578 -15.95 -23.92 -20.13
CA ASN A 578 -16.62 -24.98 -20.89
C ASN A 578 -15.68 -26.10 -21.38
N LEU A 579 -14.37 -26.02 -21.13
CA LEU A 579 -13.40 -27.01 -21.58
C LEU A 579 -13.63 -28.35 -20.88
N THR A 580 -14.18 -29.34 -21.58
CA THR A 580 -14.42 -30.70 -21.04
C THR A 580 -13.28 -31.66 -21.37
N GLU A 581 -12.62 -31.46 -22.51
CA GLU A 581 -11.58 -32.34 -23.04
C GLU A 581 -10.34 -31.54 -23.43
N PHE A 582 -9.18 -31.89 -22.86
CA PHE A 582 -7.88 -31.39 -23.32
C PHE A 582 -7.41 -32.19 -24.54
N LEU A 583 -6.28 -32.89 -24.45
CA LEU A 583 -5.74 -33.77 -25.48
C LEU A 583 -5.70 -35.22 -24.96
N VAL A 584 -5.95 -36.18 -25.83
CA VAL A 584 -5.85 -37.63 -25.54
C VAL A 584 -4.41 -38.16 -25.72
N ASN A 585 -3.58 -37.43 -26.45
CA ASN A 585 -2.17 -37.73 -26.69
C ASN A 585 -1.39 -36.42 -26.66
N VAL A 586 -0.37 -36.33 -25.81
CA VAL A 586 0.52 -35.17 -25.68
C VAL A 586 1.97 -35.50 -26.05
N SER A 587 2.23 -36.68 -26.63
CA SER A 587 3.58 -37.16 -26.98
C SER A 587 4.36 -36.27 -27.97
N GLY A 588 3.70 -35.35 -28.68
CA GLY A 588 4.34 -34.32 -29.51
C GLY A 588 4.84 -33.09 -28.72
N LEU A 589 4.27 -32.79 -27.55
CA LEU A 589 4.54 -31.61 -26.72
C LEU A 589 5.81 -31.73 -25.86
N LYS A 590 6.87 -32.33 -26.41
CA LYS A 590 8.10 -32.71 -25.66
C LYS A 590 8.89 -31.53 -25.10
N HIS A 591 8.71 -30.33 -25.68
CA HIS A 591 9.38 -29.10 -25.28
C HIS A 591 8.53 -28.18 -24.40
N LEU A 592 7.27 -28.55 -24.09
CA LEU A 592 6.37 -27.72 -23.31
C LEU A 592 6.95 -27.49 -21.90
N GLU A 593 7.09 -26.23 -21.50
CA GLU A 593 7.62 -25.81 -20.20
C GLU A 593 6.51 -25.32 -19.27
N LYS A 594 5.42 -24.73 -19.81
CA LYS A 594 4.28 -24.22 -19.03
C LYS A 594 2.95 -24.73 -19.59
N LEU A 595 2.10 -25.26 -18.71
CA LEU A 595 0.74 -25.69 -19.02
C LEU A 595 -0.23 -25.19 -17.93
N PHE A 596 -1.06 -24.22 -18.29
CA PHE A 596 -2.05 -23.62 -17.39
C PHE A 596 -3.47 -23.97 -17.82
N LEU A 597 -4.21 -24.60 -16.91
CA LEU A 597 -5.61 -25.04 -17.07
C LEU A 597 -6.48 -24.57 -15.90
N SER A 598 -5.97 -23.68 -15.04
CA SER A 598 -6.65 -23.19 -13.83
C SER A 598 -7.97 -22.49 -14.17
N GLY A 599 -9.06 -22.83 -13.49
CA GLY A 599 -10.40 -22.32 -13.77
C GLY A 599 -11.17 -23.04 -14.88
N CYS A 600 -10.61 -24.11 -15.47
CA CYS A 600 -11.35 -25.01 -16.37
C CYS A 600 -12.29 -25.92 -15.57
N SER A 601 -13.37 -25.35 -15.04
CA SER A 601 -14.28 -25.99 -14.07
C SER A 601 -14.94 -27.28 -14.56
N ASN A 602 -15.04 -27.49 -15.87
CA ASN A 602 -15.61 -28.72 -16.46
C ASN A 602 -14.56 -29.78 -16.83
N LEU A 603 -13.26 -29.47 -16.75
CA LEU A 603 -12.18 -30.40 -17.08
C LEU A 603 -12.03 -31.42 -15.94
N SER A 604 -12.27 -32.70 -16.23
CA SER A 604 -12.33 -33.75 -15.20
C SER A 604 -11.28 -34.87 -15.33
N VAL A 605 -10.54 -34.90 -16.44
CA VAL A 605 -9.54 -35.94 -16.76
C VAL A 605 -8.34 -35.30 -17.46
N LEU A 606 -7.13 -35.75 -17.10
CA LEU A 606 -5.87 -35.42 -17.80
C LEU A 606 -5.40 -36.61 -18.65
N PRO A 607 -4.61 -36.38 -19.71
CA PRO A 607 -4.04 -37.46 -20.53
C PRO A 607 -3.19 -38.43 -19.70
N GLU A 608 -3.38 -39.74 -19.91
CA GLU A 608 -2.54 -40.79 -19.28
C GLU A 608 -1.07 -40.72 -19.73
N ASP A 609 -0.78 -40.11 -20.88
CA ASP A 609 0.58 -39.87 -21.38
C ASP A 609 1.17 -38.49 -20.96
N ILE A 610 0.59 -37.79 -19.97
CA ILE A 610 1.06 -36.45 -19.53
C ILE A 610 2.58 -36.41 -19.26
N GLY A 611 3.14 -37.51 -18.73
CA GLY A 611 4.57 -37.67 -18.48
C GLY A 611 5.50 -37.57 -19.71
N ALA A 612 4.95 -37.55 -20.94
CA ALA A 612 5.73 -37.33 -22.16
C ALA A 612 6.27 -35.88 -22.30
N MET A 613 5.67 -34.92 -21.58
CA MET A 613 6.10 -33.51 -21.57
C MET A 613 7.31 -33.31 -20.64
N THR A 614 8.40 -34.02 -20.90
CA THR A 614 9.57 -34.14 -20.00
C THR A 614 10.24 -32.82 -19.59
N ARG A 615 10.01 -31.72 -20.33
CA ARG A 615 10.50 -30.37 -20.05
C ARG A 615 9.55 -29.48 -19.24
N LEU A 616 8.37 -29.98 -18.85
CA LEU A 616 7.36 -29.19 -18.13
C LEU A 616 7.92 -28.74 -16.77
N LYS A 617 7.92 -27.43 -16.53
CA LYS A 617 8.35 -26.75 -15.30
C LYS A 617 7.17 -26.28 -14.47
N GLU A 618 6.09 -25.81 -15.10
CA GLU A 618 4.92 -25.29 -14.40
C GLU A 618 3.64 -25.98 -14.91
N LEU A 619 2.88 -26.55 -13.98
CA LEU A 619 1.57 -27.15 -14.22
C LEU A 619 0.55 -26.60 -13.24
N LEU A 620 -0.38 -25.77 -13.73
CA LEU A 620 -1.43 -25.15 -12.93
C LEU A 620 -2.80 -25.71 -13.34
N LEU A 621 -3.54 -26.25 -12.37
CA LEU A 621 -4.78 -27.00 -12.56
C LEU A 621 -5.90 -26.51 -11.64
N ASP A 622 -5.76 -25.33 -11.05
CA ASP A 622 -6.57 -24.85 -9.93
C ASP A 622 -8.06 -24.78 -10.28
N GLY A 623 -8.96 -25.11 -9.36
CA GLY A 623 -10.41 -25.02 -9.57
C GLY A 623 -10.96 -25.88 -10.71
N THR A 624 -10.23 -26.92 -11.14
CA THR A 624 -10.71 -27.91 -12.12
C THR A 624 -11.52 -29.02 -11.44
N ALA A 625 -12.31 -29.77 -12.23
CA ALA A 625 -13.06 -30.93 -11.76
C ALA A 625 -12.25 -32.25 -11.80
N ILE A 626 -10.91 -32.16 -11.84
CA ILE A 626 -10.02 -33.32 -11.91
C ILE A 626 -10.18 -34.17 -10.64
N LYS A 627 -10.36 -35.49 -10.83
CA LYS A 627 -10.58 -36.44 -9.72
C LYS A 627 -9.30 -37.15 -9.30
N ILE A 628 -8.43 -37.47 -10.26
CA ILE A 628 -7.23 -38.29 -10.09
C ILE A 628 -6.15 -37.75 -11.02
N LEU A 629 -4.91 -37.63 -10.53
CA LEU A 629 -3.75 -37.36 -11.39
C LEU A 629 -3.22 -38.68 -12.00
N PRO A 630 -2.90 -38.72 -13.31
CA PRO A 630 -2.40 -39.93 -13.97
C PRO A 630 -1.03 -40.34 -13.40
N LYS A 631 -0.75 -41.65 -13.37
CA LYS A 631 0.49 -42.20 -12.76
C LYS A 631 1.76 -41.69 -13.44
N SER A 632 1.68 -41.36 -14.73
CA SER A 632 2.78 -40.83 -15.53
C SER A 632 3.25 -39.43 -15.11
N ILE A 633 2.51 -38.72 -14.24
CA ILE A 633 2.93 -37.42 -13.69
C ILE A 633 4.34 -37.47 -13.08
N GLY A 634 4.72 -38.59 -12.44
CA GLY A 634 6.05 -38.78 -11.86
C GLY A 634 7.21 -38.82 -12.87
N ALA A 635 6.95 -38.83 -14.18
CA ALA A 635 7.97 -38.72 -15.22
C ALA A 635 8.40 -37.27 -15.50
N LEU A 636 7.66 -36.27 -15.01
CA LEU A 636 7.92 -34.84 -15.21
C LEU A 636 9.09 -34.35 -14.33
N LYS A 637 10.30 -34.87 -14.55
CA LYS A 637 11.47 -34.57 -13.70
C LYS A 637 11.91 -33.11 -13.70
N SER A 638 11.48 -32.32 -14.70
CA SER A 638 11.75 -30.88 -14.79
C SER A 638 10.73 -30.02 -14.03
N LEU A 639 9.67 -30.60 -13.43
CA LEU A 639 8.58 -29.84 -12.84
C LEU A 639 9.04 -29.11 -11.57
N GLU A 640 8.90 -27.78 -11.57
CA GLU A 640 9.26 -26.87 -10.49
C GLU A 640 8.03 -26.39 -9.70
N LYS A 641 6.86 -26.25 -10.35
CA LYS A 641 5.60 -25.84 -9.73
C LYS A 641 4.44 -26.75 -10.15
N LEU A 642 3.71 -27.25 -9.16
CA LEU A 642 2.45 -27.98 -9.33
C LEU A 642 1.38 -27.36 -8.44
N SER A 643 0.30 -26.89 -9.04
CA SER A 643 -0.82 -26.28 -8.32
C SER A 643 -2.14 -26.98 -8.63
N LEU A 644 -2.83 -27.39 -7.55
CA LEU A 644 -4.13 -28.05 -7.52
C LEU A 644 -5.13 -27.28 -6.63
N PHE A 645 -4.91 -25.98 -6.43
CA PHE A 645 -5.70 -25.17 -5.50
C PHE A 645 -7.20 -25.23 -5.83
N GLY A 646 -8.07 -25.52 -4.88
CA GLY A 646 -9.52 -25.59 -5.11
C GLY A 646 -9.99 -26.78 -5.96
N CYS A 647 -9.12 -27.77 -6.23
CA CYS A 647 -9.50 -29.02 -6.90
C CYS A 647 -10.25 -29.95 -5.93
N SER A 648 -11.45 -29.51 -5.52
CA SER A 648 -12.32 -30.15 -4.52
C SER A 648 -12.67 -31.62 -4.76
N SER A 649 -12.41 -32.15 -5.97
CA SER A 649 -12.63 -33.57 -6.32
C SER A 649 -11.42 -34.48 -6.08
N ILE A 650 -10.21 -33.95 -5.86
CA ILE A 650 -9.00 -34.75 -5.61
C ILE A 650 -9.01 -35.28 -4.17
N GLN A 651 -8.96 -36.61 -4.03
CA GLN A 651 -8.96 -37.30 -2.72
C GLN A 651 -7.61 -37.93 -2.36
N GLU A 652 -6.76 -38.21 -3.36
CA GLU A 652 -5.45 -38.82 -3.22
C GLU A 652 -4.46 -38.27 -4.25
N LEU A 653 -3.17 -38.27 -3.91
CA LEU A 653 -2.07 -37.98 -4.84
C LEU A 653 -1.35 -39.29 -5.20
N PRO A 654 -1.02 -39.53 -6.49
CA PRO A 654 -0.31 -40.75 -6.87
C PRO A 654 1.13 -40.71 -6.31
N LYS A 655 1.63 -41.86 -5.86
CA LYS A 655 2.99 -42.00 -5.26
C LYS A 655 4.10 -41.39 -6.12
N GLY A 656 3.92 -41.34 -7.44
CA GLY A 656 4.83 -40.73 -8.40
C GLY A 656 5.09 -39.23 -8.20
N VAL A 657 4.19 -38.48 -7.54
CA VAL A 657 4.41 -37.06 -7.17
C VAL A 657 5.70 -36.91 -6.37
N GLY A 658 5.94 -37.79 -5.39
CA GLY A 658 7.16 -37.82 -4.58
C GLY A 658 8.47 -38.11 -5.33
N THR A 659 8.42 -38.27 -6.66
CA THR A 659 9.59 -38.48 -7.51
C THR A 659 9.93 -37.25 -8.37
N LEU A 660 9.21 -36.14 -8.19
CA LEU A 660 9.40 -34.86 -8.88
C LEU A 660 10.54 -34.07 -8.21
N THR A 661 11.77 -34.54 -8.38
CA THR A 661 12.95 -34.03 -7.64
C THR A 661 13.27 -32.55 -7.87
N SER A 662 12.75 -31.91 -8.93
CA SER A 662 12.94 -30.48 -9.20
C SER A 662 11.85 -29.58 -8.59
N LEU A 663 10.83 -30.17 -7.95
CA LEU A 663 9.65 -29.43 -7.47
C LEU A 663 10.03 -28.50 -6.32
N LYS A 664 9.71 -27.22 -6.48
CA LYS A 664 9.95 -26.13 -5.52
C LYS A 664 8.65 -25.69 -4.84
N GLU A 665 7.52 -25.76 -5.55
CA GLU A 665 6.21 -25.36 -5.05
C GLU A 665 5.17 -26.46 -5.33
N LEU A 666 4.48 -26.87 -4.27
CA LEU A 666 3.31 -27.75 -4.33
C LEU A 666 2.16 -27.11 -3.54
N ASP A 667 1.13 -26.66 -4.24
CA ASP A 667 -0.13 -26.24 -3.63
C ASP A 667 -1.22 -27.27 -3.94
N VAL A 668 -1.80 -27.84 -2.88
CA VAL A 668 -2.98 -28.71 -2.97
C VAL A 668 -4.08 -28.25 -2.00
N SER A 669 -4.09 -26.97 -1.67
CA SER A 669 -5.08 -26.35 -0.79
C SER A 669 -6.50 -26.41 -1.37
N ASP A 670 -7.51 -26.40 -0.51
CA ASP A 670 -8.94 -26.49 -0.85
C ASP A 670 -9.28 -27.73 -1.73
N THR A 671 -8.57 -28.83 -1.48
CA THR A 671 -8.84 -30.16 -2.03
C THR A 671 -9.49 -31.09 -0.99
N ALA A 672 -10.15 -32.15 -1.46
CA ALA A 672 -10.67 -33.22 -0.61
C ALA A 672 -9.61 -34.27 -0.21
N LEU A 673 -8.33 -33.89 -0.21
CA LEU A 673 -7.22 -34.80 0.06
C LEU A 673 -7.37 -35.45 1.45
N LYS A 674 -7.34 -36.78 1.49
CA LYS A 674 -7.48 -37.56 2.74
C LYS A 674 -6.14 -37.88 3.40
N ILE A 675 -5.13 -38.17 2.58
CA ILE A 675 -3.80 -38.62 3.02
C ILE A 675 -2.75 -38.02 2.07
N LEU A 676 -1.71 -37.41 2.64
CA LEU A 676 -0.50 -37.02 1.91
C LEU A 676 0.44 -38.25 1.84
N PRO A 677 0.90 -38.69 0.65
CA PRO A 677 1.68 -39.93 0.52
C PRO A 677 3.08 -39.79 1.11
N ASN A 678 3.58 -40.82 1.81
CA ASN A 678 4.93 -40.84 2.38
C ASN A 678 6.06 -40.58 1.36
N SER A 679 5.82 -40.78 0.06
CA SER A 679 6.82 -40.41 -0.96
C SER A 679 7.07 -38.90 -1.05
N ILE A 680 6.25 -38.06 -0.41
CA ILE A 680 6.45 -36.60 -0.36
C ILE A 680 7.84 -36.20 0.15
N GLY A 681 8.46 -36.97 1.06
CA GLY A 681 9.82 -36.71 1.56
C GLY A 681 10.92 -36.71 0.48
N GLY A 682 10.68 -37.36 -0.66
CA GLY A 682 11.59 -37.36 -1.81
C GLY A 682 11.69 -36.04 -2.57
N LEU A 683 10.89 -35.02 -2.23
CA LEU A 683 10.89 -33.71 -2.87
C LEU A 683 11.97 -32.78 -2.30
N LEU A 684 13.23 -33.20 -2.38
CA LEU A 684 14.35 -32.54 -1.66
C LEU A 684 14.56 -31.05 -1.98
N ASN A 685 14.05 -30.54 -3.11
CA ASN A 685 14.11 -29.13 -3.50
C ASN A 685 12.85 -28.31 -3.15
N LEU A 686 11.86 -28.90 -2.47
CA LEU A 686 10.60 -28.25 -2.16
C LEU A 686 10.81 -27.11 -1.15
N LYS A 687 10.41 -25.90 -1.55
CA LYS A 687 10.45 -24.66 -0.77
C LYS A 687 9.08 -24.30 -0.20
N LYS A 688 8.00 -24.57 -0.93
CA LYS A 688 6.64 -24.21 -0.56
C LYS A 688 5.74 -25.44 -0.60
N LEU A 689 5.09 -25.72 0.53
CA LEU A 689 4.04 -26.73 0.64
C LEU A 689 2.78 -26.13 1.24
N HIS A 690 1.73 -26.03 0.44
CA HIS A 690 0.44 -25.46 0.84
C HIS A 690 -0.65 -26.54 0.82
N LEU A 691 -1.28 -26.75 1.98
CA LEU A 691 -2.32 -27.75 2.31
C LEU A 691 -3.50 -27.06 3.02
N MET A 692 -3.75 -25.79 2.73
CA MET A 692 -4.76 -24.99 3.43
C MET A 692 -6.17 -25.49 3.08
N HIS A 693 -7.11 -25.43 4.01
CA HIS A 693 -8.50 -25.86 3.86
C HIS A 693 -8.70 -27.33 3.42
N CYS A 694 -7.67 -28.17 3.47
CA CYS A 694 -7.75 -29.63 3.31
C CYS A 694 -8.47 -30.28 4.52
N THR A 695 -9.78 -30.07 4.63
CA THR A 695 -10.60 -30.48 5.79
C THR A 695 -10.67 -32.00 6.02
N SER A 696 -10.35 -32.81 4.98
CA SER A 696 -10.28 -34.28 5.07
C SER A 696 -8.90 -34.82 5.41
N LEU A 697 -7.86 -33.99 5.45
CA LEU A 697 -6.48 -34.39 5.72
C LEU A 697 -6.25 -34.42 7.23
N THR A 698 -6.22 -35.60 7.85
CA THR A 698 -6.11 -35.74 9.31
C THR A 698 -4.68 -35.83 9.85
N LYS A 699 -3.72 -36.25 9.02
CA LYS A 699 -2.31 -36.46 9.40
C LYS A 699 -1.34 -35.99 8.32
N ILE A 700 -0.19 -35.47 8.76
CA ILE A 700 0.98 -35.21 7.93
C ILE A 700 1.99 -36.35 8.16
N PRO A 701 2.57 -36.99 7.12
CA PRO A 701 3.53 -38.08 7.30
C PRO A 701 4.89 -37.58 7.81
N ASP A 702 5.54 -38.32 8.70
CA ASP A 702 6.85 -37.96 9.28
C ASP A 702 7.99 -37.82 8.25
N THR A 703 7.83 -38.38 7.04
CA THR A 703 8.76 -38.17 5.91
C THR A 703 8.83 -36.70 5.47
N ILE A 704 7.89 -35.85 5.89
CA ILE A 704 7.96 -34.39 5.66
C ILE A 704 9.23 -33.78 6.25
N ASN A 705 9.78 -34.37 7.33
CA ASN A 705 11.00 -33.90 7.98
C ASN A 705 12.27 -34.08 7.11
N GLU A 706 12.17 -34.78 5.97
CA GLU A 706 13.22 -34.91 4.96
C GLU A 706 13.36 -33.67 4.06
N LEU A 707 12.36 -32.78 4.05
CA LEU A 707 12.28 -31.58 3.19
C LEU A 707 13.13 -30.42 3.71
N LYS A 708 14.45 -30.60 3.74
CA LYS A 708 15.42 -29.64 4.30
C LYS A 708 15.43 -28.27 3.61
N SER A 709 14.89 -28.16 2.40
CA SER A 709 14.76 -26.91 1.64
C SER A 709 13.45 -26.14 1.87
N LEU A 710 12.54 -26.66 2.72
CA LEU A 710 11.22 -26.06 2.93
C LEU A 710 11.34 -24.72 3.66
N GLU A 711 10.73 -23.68 3.08
CA GLU A 711 10.71 -22.28 3.53
C GLU A 711 9.30 -21.89 4.04
N GLU A 712 8.25 -22.32 3.32
CA GLU A 712 6.85 -22.12 3.69
C GLU A 712 6.12 -23.45 3.89
N PHE A 713 5.45 -23.61 5.03
CA PHE A 713 4.57 -24.75 5.29
C PHE A 713 3.22 -24.28 5.85
N PHE A 714 2.18 -24.32 5.00
CA PHE A 714 0.86 -23.83 5.34
C PHE A 714 -0.17 -24.97 5.35
N ILE A 715 -0.84 -25.17 6.49
CA ILE A 715 -1.88 -26.18 6.69
C ILE A 715 -3.19 -25.56 7.23
N ASN A 716 -3.34 -24.23 7.14
CA ASN A 716 -4.43 -23.47 7.75
C ASN A 716 -5.81 -24.04 7.43
N GLY A 717 -6.67 -24.25 8.43
CA GLY A 717 -8.03 -24.75 8.23
C GLY A 717 -8.14 -26.19 7.74
N SER A 718 -7.04 -26.96 7.75
CA SER A 718 -7.05 -28.39 7.46
C SER A 718 -7.64 -29.23 8.61
N GLY A 719 -7.86 -30.51 8.34
CA GLY A 719 -8.33 -31.49 9.33
C GLY A 719 -7.25 -32.01 10.29
N VAL A 720 -6.03 -31.48 10.22
CA VAL A 720 -4.84 -32.07 10.86
C VAL A 720 -4.98 -32.11 12.39
N GLU A 721 -4.78 -33.30 12.96
CA GLU A 721 -4.91 -33.57 14.40
C GLU A 721 -3.59 -33.33 15.16
N GLU A 722 -2.45 -33.59 14.50
CA GLU A 722 -1.11 -33.52 15.08
C GLU A 722 -0.07 -33.07 14.04
N LEU A 723 0.93 -32.31 14.49
CA LEU A 723 2.11 -31.96 13.68
C LEU A 723 3.17 -33.08 13.77
N PRO A 724 4.05 -33.21 12.76
CA PRO A 724 5.14 -34.21 12.73
C PRO A 724 6.04 -34.13 13.98
N VAL A 725 6.47 -35.28 14.50
CA VAL A 725 7.20 -35.33 15.78
C VAL A 725 8.56 -34.63 15.71
N ASN A 726 9.25 -34.72 14.56
CA ASN A 726 10.59 -34.16 14.34
C ASN A 726 10.60 -32.86 13.52
N LEU A 727 9.56 -32.04 13.63
CA LEU A 727 9.35 -30.82 12.84
C LEU A 727 10.57 -29.86 12.83
N GLY A 728 11.31 -29.76 13.94
CA GLY A 728 12.57 -29.00 14.04
C GLY A 728 13.70 -29.41 13.08
N SER A 729 13.52 -30.48 12.31
CA SER A 729 14.46 -30.88 11.23
C SER A 729 14.41 -29.93 10.03
N LEU A 730 13.35 -29.12 9.89
CA LEU A 730 13.12 -28.19 8.78
C LEU A 730 13.93 -26.89 8.95
N GLN A 731 15.25 -26.99 8.85
CA GLN A 731 16.21 -25.89 9.13
C GLN A 731 16.11 -24.66 8.21
N CYS A 732 15.36 -24.74 7.11
CA CYS A 732 15.10 -23.61 6.21
C CYS A 732 13.75 -22.92 6.44
N LEU A 733 12.89 -23.44 7.32
CA LEU A 733 11.51 -22.98 7.44
C LEU A 733 11.46 -21.57 8.04
N THR A 734 10.90 -20.63 7.26
CA THR A 734 10.71 -19.22 7.66
C THR A 734 9.27 -18.93 8.07
N GLU A 735 8.29 -19.64 7.51
CA GLU A 735 6.87 -19.43 7.81
C GLU A 735 6.13 -20.75 8.03
N LEU A 736 5.49 -20.87 9.20
CA LEU A 736 4.64 -22.00 9.58
C LEU A 736 3.25 -21.48 9.95
N SER A 737 2.24 -21.96 9.23
CA SER A 737 0.86 -21.49 9.41
C SER A 737 -0.10 -22.67 9.54
N ALA A 738 -0.66 -22.87 10.73
CA ALA A 738 -1.62 -23.91 11.07
C ALA A 738 -2.89 -23.36 11.73
N GLY A 739 -3.19 -22.07 11.54
CA GLY A 739 -4.40 -21.43 12.04
C GLY A 739 -5.68 -22.08 11.50
N GLY A 740 -6.71 -22.22 12.31
CA GLY A 740 -8.00 -22.81 11.95
C GLY A 740 -8.01 -24.34 11.91
N CYS A 741 -6.90 -25.03 12.22
CA CYS A 741 -6.87 -26.48 12.38
C CYS A 741 -7.66 -26.89 13.63
N LYS A 742 -8.95 -27.19 13.44
CA LYS A 742 -9.93 -27.41 14.53
C LYS A 742 -9.65 -28.64 15.40
N SER A 743 -8.74 -29.51 14.98
CA SER A 743 -8.34 -30.73 15.69
C SER A 743 -6.96 -30.64 16.35
N LEU A 744 -6.15 -29.61 16.04
CA LEU A 744 -4.76 -29.50 16.48
C LEU A 744 -4.67 -29.02 17.94
N LYS A 745 -4.46 -29.96 18.87
CA LYS A 745 -4.50 -29.69 20.33
C LYS A 745 -3.14 -29.35 20.95
N GLN A 746 -2.04 -29.72 20.29
CA GLN A 746 -0.69 -29.64 20.83
C GLN A 746 0.31 -29.29 19.73
N ILE A 747 1.41 -28.62 20.12
CA ILE A 747 2.57 -28.34 19.28
C ILE A 747 3.74 -29.20 19.80
N PRO A 748 4.49 -29.90 18.93
CA PRO A 748 5.60 -30.76 19.37
C PRO A 748 6.75 -29.94 19.94
N THR A 749 7.46 -30.48 20.94
CA THR A 749 8.63 -29.81 21.55
C THR A 749 9.76 -29.56 20.56
N SER A 750 9.85 -30.35 19.48
CA SER A 750 10.82 -30.15 18.41
C SER A 750 10.63 -28.83 17.64
N ILE A 751 9.54 -28.08 17.86
CA ILE A 751 9.32 -26.75 17.27
C ILE A 751 10.51 -25.80 17.50
N GLY A 752 11.19 -25.89 18.66
CA GLY A 752 12.36 -25.06 18.98
C GLY A 752 13.56 -25.24 18.04
N GLY A 753 13.61 -26.34 17.28
CA GLY A 753 14.66 -26.56 16.28
C GLY A 753 14.53 -25.71 15.00
N LEU A 754 13.43 -24.98 14.82
CA LEU A 754 13.16 -24.16 13.62
C LEU A 754 13.93 -22.83 13.63
N ASN A 755 15.27 -22.94 13.55
CA ASN A 755 16.24 -21.85 13.69
C ASN A 755 16.20 -20.73 12.62
N LYS A 756 15.18 -20.67 11.76
CA LYS A 756 14.94 -19.58 10.81
C LYS A 756 13.50 -19.06 10.80
N LEU A 757 12.64 -19.57 11.69
CA LEU A 757 11.22 -19.25 11.68
C LEU A 757 11.00 -17.77 12.04
N LEU A 758 10.40 -17.01 11.12
CA LEU A 758 10.07 -15.59 11.27
C LEU A 758 8.60 -15.38 11.68
N GLN A 759 7.70 -16.25 11.21
CA GLN A 759 6.26 -16.21 11.51
C GLN A 759 5.74 -17.59 11.91
N LEU A 760 5.00 -17.61 13.03
CA LEU A 760 4.22 -18.76 13.50
C LEU A 760 2.76 -18.33 13.69
N GLU A 761 1.84 -18.94 12.93
CA GLU A 761 0.40 -18.67 13.00
C GLU A 761 -0.37 -19.93 13.43
N LEU A 762 -1.04 -19.85 14.59
CA LEU A 762 -1.85 -20.92 15.19
C LEU A 762 -3.26 -20.42 15.59
N ASP A 763 -3.68 -19.28 15.04
CA ASP A 763 -5.01 -18.68 15.20
C ASP A 763 -6.17 -19.69 15.19
N HIS A 764 -7.21 -19.52 15.99
CA HIS A 764 -8.42 -20.35 16.00
C HIS A 764 -8.18 -21.87 16.20
N THR A 765 -7.03 -22.29 16.73
CA THR A 765 -6.75 -23.68 17.09
C THR A 765 -7.19 -23.99 18.53
N PRO A 766 -7.48 -25.27 18.86
CA PRO A 766 -7.71 -25.72 20.24
C PRO A 766 -6.40 -26.04 20.98
N VAL A 767 -5.28 -25.38 20.64
CA VAL A 767 -3.99 -25.56 21.32
C VAL A 767 -4.14 -25.18 22.79
N VAL A 768 -3.76 -26.10 23.69
CA VAL A 768 -3.92 -25.93 25.14
C VAL A 768 -2.75 -25.16 25.77
N THR A 769 -1.54 -25.42 25.28
CA THR A 769 -0.28 -24.83 25.72
C THR A 769 0.72 -24.84 24.58
N LEU A 770 1.63 -23.87 24.55
CA LEU A 770 2.86 -23.95 23.77
C LEU A 770 3.95 -24.64 24.64
N PRO A 771 4.82 -25.50 24.06
CA PRO A 771 5.98 -26.05 24.78
C PRO A 771 6.99 -24.95 25.13
N GLU A 772 7.81 -25.14 26.17
CA GLU A 772 8.86 -24.16 26.57
C GLU A 772 9.90 -23.99 25.45
N GLU A 773 10.16 -25.05 24.68
CA GLU A 773 11.01 -25.05 23.49
C GLU A 773 10.51 -24.10 22.37
N THR A 774 9.27 -23.61 22.43
CA THR A 774 8.80 -22.52 21.53
C THR A 774 9.61 -21.23 21.74
N CYS A 775 10.22 -21.07 22.92
CA CYS A 775 11.05 -19.93 23.26
C CYS A 775 12.47 -20.02 22.68
N ASP A 776 12.88 -21.17 22.14
CA ASP A 776 14.16 -21.33 21.43
C ASP A 776 14.14 -20.77 20.00
N LEU A 777 13.00 -20.24 19.53
CA LEU A 777 12.82 -19.67 18.19
C LEU A 777 13.50 -18.29 18.03
N ARG A 778 14.84 -18.24 18.01
CA ARG A 778 15.69 -17.02 18.03
C ARG A 778 15.54 -16.02 16.86
N PHE A 779 14.69 -16.27 15.89
CA PHE A 779 14.46 -15.37 14.74
C PHE A 779 12.99 -14.99 14.55
N ILE A 780 12.11 -15.46 15.44
CA ILE A 780 10.68 -15.21 15.38
C ILE A 780 10.40 -13.71 15.51
N GLN A 781 9.66 -13.15 14.55
CA GLN A 781 9.24 -11.75 14.56
C GLN A 781 7.75 -11.60 14.82
N LYS A 782 6.95 -12.62 14.47
CA LYS A 782 5.49 -12.59 14.55
C LYS A 782 4.92 -13.90 15.10
N LEU A 783 4.14 -13.81 16.17
CA LEU A 783 3.43 -14.93 16.79
C LEU A 783 1.93 -14.64 16.82
N GLU A 784 1.15 -15.44 16.09
CA GLU A 784 -0.30 -15.29 15.95
C GLU A 784 -1.05 -16.43 16.65
N LEU A 785 -1.78 -16.07 17.71
CA LEU A 785 -2.50 -16.95 18.63
C LEU A 785 -3.91 -16.36 18.91
N ARG A 786 -4.56 -15.76 17.91
CA ARG A 786 -5.89 -15.14 18.05
C ARG A 786 -6.97 -16.21 18.18
N ASN A 787 -7.99 -15.99 19.01
CA ASN A 787 -9.12 -16.89 19.24
C ASN A 787 -8.74 -18.33 19.65
N CYS A 788 -7.57 -18.53 20.26
CA CYS A 788 -7.11 -19.79 20.82
C CYS A 788 -7.74 -20.01 22.21
N LYS A 789 -9.03 -20.37 22.23
CA LYS A 789 -9.86 -20.47 23.45
C LYS A 789 -9.46 -21.58 24.42
N SER A 790 -8.53 -22.45 24.04
CA SER A 790 -7.95 -23.47 24.92
C SER A 790 -6.62 -23.04 25.55
N LEU A 791 -5.99 -21.98 25.02
CA LEU A 791 -4.69 -21.49 25.48
C LEU A 791 -4.88 -20.61 26.72
N LYS A 792 -4.45 -21.12 27.88
CA LYS A 792 -4.59 -20.44 29.19
C LYS A 792 -3.34 -19.67 29.62
N PHE A 793 -2.16 -20.12 29.20
CA PHE A 793 -0.88 -19.58 29.63
C PHE A 793 0.09 -19.58 28.45
N LEU A 794 1.01 -18.60 28.43
CA LEU A 794 2.21 -18.64 27.60
C LEU A 794 3.33 -19.40 28.35
N PRO A 795 4.35 -19.92 27.65
CA PRO A 795 5.51 -20.52 28.28
C PRO A 795 6.17 -19.57 29.28
N LYS A 796 6.73 -20.11 30.37
CA LYS A 796 7.40 -19.29 31.39
C LYS A 796 8.63 -18.59 30.81
N SER A 797 9.29 -19.21 29.85
CA SER A 797 10.52 -18.72 29.23
C SER A 797 10.30 -17.76 28.05
N ILE A 798 9.07 -17.21 27.87
CA ILE A 798 8.69 -16.38 26.70
C ILE A 798 9.67 -15.22 26.42
N GLY A 799 10.31 -14.67 27.45
CA GLY A 799 11.34 -13.63 27.33
C GLY A 799 12.59 -14.02 26.54
N GLY A 800 12.79 -15.32 26.24
CA GLY A 800 13.85 -15.80 25.35
C GLY A 800 13.61 -15.50 23.86
N MET A 801 12.39 -15.10 23.46
CA MET A 801 12.03 -14.73 22.09
C MET A 801 12.44 -13.28 21.79
N ASP A 802 13.73 -12.97 21.91
CA ASP A 802 14.29 -11.62 21.87
C ASP A 802 14.03 -10.85 20.55
N THR A 803 13.86 -11.55 19.42
CA THR A 803 13.52 -10.94 18.12
C THR A 803 12.03 -10.62 17.91
N LEU A 804 11.15 -11.01 18.84
CA LEU A 804 9.70 -10.93 18.65
C LEU A 804 9.19 -9.48 18.63
N LYS A 805 8.56 -9.07 17.52
CA LYS A 805 8.04 -7.71 17.30
C LYS A 805 6.52 -7.62 17.41
N PHE A 806 5.80 -8.69 17.07
CA PHE A 806 4.35 -8.69 17.00
C PHE A 806 3.76 -9.92 17.70
N LEU A 807 2.97 -9.71 18.75
CA LEU A 807 2.29 -10.76 19.50
C LEU A 807 0.76 -10.55 19.48
N TYR A 808 0.05 -11.51 18.89
CA TYR A 808 -1.40 -11.45 18.74
C TYR A 808 -2.08 -12.54 19.57
N LEU A 809 -2.77 -12.15 20.64
CA LEU A 809 -3.52 -13.00 21.57
C LEU A 809 -5.05 -12.75 21.52
N THR A 810 -5.51 -11.85 20.63
CA THR A 810 -6.90 -11.37 20.58
C THR A 810 -7.94 -12.50 20.63
N GLY A 811 -8.81 -12.51 21.64
CA GLY A 811 -9.89 -13.48 21.82
C GLY A 811 -9.47 -14.83 22.42
N SER A 812 -8.24 -14.94 22.93
CA SER A 812 -7.74 -16.14 23.60
C SER A 812 -7.96 -16.10 25.11
N ASP A 813 -8.07 -17.29 25.71
CA ASP A 813 -8.50 -17.50 27.10
C ASP A 813 -7.34 -17.37 28.12
N ILE A 814 -6.34 -16.54 27.81
CA ILE A 814 -5.15 -16.29 28.64
C ILE A 814 -5.57 -15.79 30.03
N GLU A 815 -5.13 -16.48 31.08
CA GLU A 815 -5.46 -16.17 32.47
C GLU A 815 -4.44 -15.20 33.09
N GLU A 816 -3.15 -15.35 32.76
CA GLU A 816 -2.08 -14.41 33.10
C GLU A 816 -0.92 -14.44 32.08
N LEU A 817 -0.13 -13.37 32.05
CA LEU A 817 1.17 -13.32 31.37
C LEU A 817 2.30 -13.62 32.38
N PRO A 818 3.36 -14.36 32.00
CA PRO A 818 4.51 -14.62 32.87
C PRO A 818 5.36 -13.36 33.10
N GLU A 819 6.05 -13.25 34.25
CA GLU A 819 6.97 -12.13 34.52
C GLU A 819 8.12 -12.01 33.51
N GLU A 820 8.48 -13.09 32.80
CA GLU A 820 9.48 -13.03 31.72
C GLU A 820 8.97 -12.29 30.46
N SER A 821 7.65 -12.05 30.32
CA SER A 821 7.12 -11.33 29.14
C SER A 821 7.60 -9.89 29.04
N GLY A 822 8.00 -9.25 30.15
CA GLY A 822 8.63 -7.93 30.14
C GLY A 822 9.97 -7.87 29.41
N LYS A 823 10.69 -9.00 29.27
CA LYS A 823 11.99 -9.07 28.59
C LYS A 823 11.90 -9.08 27.06
N LEU A 824 10.70 -9.00 26.48
CA LEU A 824 10.50 -8.86 25.04
C LEU A 824 10.82 -7.42 24.59
N GLU A 825 12.07 -6.98 24.76
CA GLU A 825 12.49 -5.58 24.59
C GLU A 825 12.29 -5.02 23.17
N ASN A 826 12.16 -5.91 22.17
CA ASN A 826 11.91 -5.58 20.76
C ASN A 826 10.41 -5.65 20.36
N LEU A 827 9.50 -5.97 21.30
CA LEU A 827 8.07 -6.08 21.01
C LEU A 827 7.48 -4.70 20.67
N VAL A 828 7.01 -4.53 19.44
CA VAL A 828 6.43 -3.29 18.90
C VAL A 828 4.92 -3.23 19.12
N LEU A 829 4.24 -4.37 19.01
CA LEU A 829 2.78 -4.47 19.08
C LEU A 829 2.34 -5.69 19.89
N LEU A 830 1.44 -5.45 20.83
CA LEU A 830 0.79 -6.48 21.64
C LEU A 830 -0.74 -6.32 21.55
N GLN A 831 -1.42 -7.34 21.01
CA GLN A 831 -2.87 -7.37 20.85
C GLN A 831 -3.51 -8.46 21.72
N MET A 832 -4.14 -8.05 22.82
CA MET A 832 -4.83 -8.87 23.82
C MET A 832 -6.33 -8.54 23.91
N ASN A 833 -6.89 -7.92 22.88
CA ASN A 833 -8.32 -7.58 22.82
C ASN A 833 -9.17 -8.84 23.06
N LYS A 834 -10.21 -8.75 23.89
CA LYS A 834 -11.12 -9.85 24.25
C LYS A 834 -10.46 -11.02 24.99
N CYS A 835 -9.28 -10.85 25.59
CA CYS A 835 -8.74 -11.80 26.57
C CYS A 835 -9.51 -11.70 27.90
N GLN A 836 -10.75 -12.20 27.92
CA GLN A 836 -11.73 -12.05 29.00
C GLN A 836 -11.37 -12.79 30.30
N LYS A 837 -10.20 -13.45 30.37
CA LYS A 837 -9.68 -14.09 31.59
C LYS A 837 -8.44 -13.40 32.16
N LEU A 838 -7.83 -12.48 31.43
CA LEU A 838 -6.62 -11.77 31.86
C LEU A 838 -6.98 -10.72 32.91
N LYS A 839 -6.50 -10.91 34.15
CA LYS A 839 -6.86 -10.08 35.32
C LYS A 839 -5.82 -9.05 35.75
N ARG A 840 -4.56 -9.24 35.36
CA ARG A 840 -3.42 -8.41 35.77
C ARG A 840 -2.33 -8.45 34.70
N LEU A 841 -1.47 -7.44 34.69
CA LEU A 841 -0.20 -7.45 33.96
C LEU A 841 0.95 -7.73 34.95
N PRO A 842 2.06 -8.35 34.51
CA PRO A 842 3.21 -8.64 35.36
C PRO A 842 3.94 -7.35 35.79
N ASN A 843 4.72 -7.42 36.88
CA ASN A 843 5.47 -6.25 37.36
C ASN A 843 6.57 -5.81 36.37
N SER A 844 7.12 -6.74 35.59
CA SER A 844 8.07 -6.44 34.52
C SER A 844 7.47 -5.80 33.27
N PHE A 845 6.14 -5.60 33.18
CA PHE A 845 5.49 -5.18 31.93
C PHE A 845 6.00 -3.82 31.40
N GLY A 846 6.51 -2.95 32.28
CA GLY A 846 7.19 -1.70 31.92
C GLY A 846 8.51 -1.85 31.18
N ASP A 847 9.13 -3.03 31.18
CA ASP A 847 10.45 -3.29 30.55
C ASP A 847 10.36 -3.48 29.02
N LEU A 848 9.14 -3.46 28.46
CA LEU A 848 8.86 -3.51 27.01
C LEU A 848 9.24 -2.19 26.29
N LYS A 849 10.55 -1.87 26.30
CA LYS A 849 11.15 -0.61 25.82
C LYS A 849 10.82 -0.23 24.36
N SER A 850 10.40 -1.19 23.54
CA SER A 850 10.04 -0.95 22.13
C SER A 850 8.54 -1.01 21.84
N LEU A 851 7.66 -1.07 22.83
CA LEU A 851 6.22 -1.17 22.61
C LEU A 851 5.62 0.17 22.13
N TYR A 852 5.08 0.18 20.90
CA TYR A 852 4.39 1.33 20.31
C TYR A 852 2.87 1.22 20.46
N HIS A 853 2.32 0.00 20.34
CA HIS A 853 0.87 -0.21 20.32
C HIS A 853 0.44 -1.33 21.26
N LEU A 854 -0.39 -0.98 22.24
CA LEU A 854 -1.01 -1.90 23.17
C LEU A 854 -2.53 -1.87 23.01
N TYR A 855 -3.11 -3.02 22.70
CA TYR A 855 -4.55 -3.22 22.61
C TYR A 855 -4.95 -4.31 23.62
N MET A 856 -5.78 -3.96 24.59
CA MET A 856 -6.24 -4.83 25.69
C MET A 856 -7.71 -4.55 26.04
N GLU A 857 -8.49 -4.18 25.02
CA GLU A 857 -9.93 -3.93 25.11
C GLU A 857 -10.68 -5.22 25.52
N GLU A 858 -11.78 -5.11 26.25
CA GLU A 858 -12.56 -6.24 26.78
C GLU A 858 -11.76 -7.27 27.62
N THR A 859 -10.70 -6.82 28.31
CA THR A 859 -9.98 -7.62 29.33
C THR A 859 -10.54 -7.40 30.74
N LEU A 860 -10.18 -8.26 31.69
CA LEU A 860 -10.52 -8.11 33.11
C LEU A 860 -9.40 -7.44 33.93
N VAL A 861 -8.45 -6.75 33.29
CA VAL A 861 -7.36 -6.07 33.99
C VAL A 861 -7.93 -4.94 34.85
N VAL A 862 -7.66 -4.97 36.16
CA VAL A 862 -8.20 -4.00 37.14
C VAL A 862 -7.19 -2.97 37.63
N GLU A 863 -5.91 -3.14 37.34
CA GLU A 863 -4.83 -2.25 37.74
C GLU A 863 -3.69 -2.29 36.70
N LEU A 864 -2.89 -1.22 36.62
CA LEU A 864 -1.65 -1.18 35.84
C LEU A 864 -0.48 -1.14 36.83
N PRO A 865 0.61 -1.89 36.60
CA PRO A 865 1.77 -1.88 37.50
C PRO A 865 2.47 -0.52 37.49
N GLU A 866 3.14 -0.13 38.59
CA GLU A 866 3.87 1.15 38.65
C GLU A 866 4.95 1.27 37.56
N SER A 867 5.54 0.15 37.12
CA SER A 867 6.48 0.10 36.01
C SER A 867 5.87 0.49 34.65
N PHE A 868 4.55 0.48 34.50
CA PHE A 868 3.87 0.75 33.22
C PHE A 868 4.24 2.11 32.63
N GLY A 869 4.57 3.10 33.47
CA GLY A 869 5.08 4.41 33.04
C GLY A 869 6.44 4.38 32.32
N ASN A 870 7.17 3.27 32.37
CA ASN A 870 8.47 3.10 31.69
C ASN A 870 8.32 2.83 30.17
N LEU A 871 7.10 2.63 29.67
CA LEU A 871 6.78 2.38 28.26
C LEU A 871 6.94 3.65 27.38
N SER A 872 8.15 4.21 27.37
CA SER A 872 8.51 5.51 26.79
C SER A 872 8.22 5.68 25.29
N LYS A 873 8.06 4.58 24.53
CA LYS A 873 7.70 4.60 23.10
C LYS A 873 6.21 4.36 22.81
N LEU A 874 5.38 4.13 23.84
CA LEU A 874 3.96 3.80 23.66
C LEU A 874 3.21 4.98 23.03
N MET A 875 2.68 4.77 21.83
CA MET A 875 1.90 5.75 21.07
C MET A 875 0.39 5.48 21.16
N THR A 876 -0.01 4.21 21.24
CA THR A 876 -1.43 3.81 21.26
C THR A 876 -1.71 2.89 22.44
N LEU A 877 -2.64 3.30 23.30
CA LEU A 877 -3.18 2.50 24.39
C LEU A 877 -4.71 2.38 24.25
N LYS A 878 -5.19 1.23 23.76
CA LYS A 878 -6.63 0.92 23.75
C LYS A 878 -6.93 -0.13 24.78
N MET A 879 -7.70 0.24 25.80
CA MET A 879 -7.98 -0.65 26.93
C MET A 879 -9.46 -0.79 27.27
N MET A 880 -10.36 -0.01 26.64
CA MET A 880 -11.84 -0.10 26.68
C MET A 880 -12.43 -1.35 27.34
N LYS A 881 -13.26 -1.20 28.38
CA LYS A 881 -14.07 -2.30 28.91
C LYS A 881 -15.50 -2.24 28.37
N LYS A 882 -16.24 -3.35 28.50
CA LYS A 882 -17.68 -3.33 28.24
C LYS A 882 -18.36 -2.36 29.21
N PRO A 883 -19.33 -1.54 28.75
CA PRO A 883 -20.16 -0.72 29.62
C PRO A 883 -20.74 -1.51 30.80
N LEU A 884 -20.49 -1.02 32.02
CA LEU A 884 -21.24 -1.44 33.19
C LEU A 884 -22.66 -0.87 33.05
N PHE A 885 -23.64 -1.75 32.86
CA PHE A 885 -25.05 -1.35 32.78
C PHE A 885 -25.52 -0.84 34.14
N ARG A 886 -25.46 0.47 34.35
CA ARG A 886 -26.01 1.13 35.53
C ARG A 886 -27.54 1.12 35.46
N SER A 887 -28.17 0.11 36.07
CA SER A 887 -29.61 0.17 36.37
C SER A 887 -29.89 1.25 37.41
N ASP A 888 -31.01 1.96 37.29
CA ASP A 888 -31.40 3.08 38.20
C ASP A 888 -31.66 2.66 39.66
N THR A 889 -31.50 1.37 39.97
CA THR A 889 -31.42 0.86 41.33
C THR A 889 -30.16 1.39 42.01
N LYS A 890 -30.32 2.22 43.06
CA LYS A 890 -29.28 2.50 44.05
C LYS A 890 -28.80 1.20 44.69
N GLY A 891 -27.82 0.56 44.07
CA GLY A 891 -27.29 -0.74 44.42
C GLY A 891 -25.80 -0.65 44.70
N THR A 892 -25.44 -0.85 45.97
CA THR A 892 -24.05 -0.98 46.43
C THR A 892 -23.42 -2.25 45.86
N SER A 893 -22.92 -2.18 44.63
CA SER A 893 -21.86 -3.06 44.16
C SER A 893 -20.55 -2.28 44.22
N ALA A 894 -19.71 -2.64 45.18
CA ALA A 894 -18.39 -2.04 45.36
C ALA A 894 -17.41 -2.66 44.36
N GLU A 895 -17.56 -2.35 43.07
CA GLU A 895 -16.46 -2.58 42.14
C GLU A 895 -15.30 -1.64 42.48
N PRO A 896 -14.05 -2.14 42.52
CA PRO A 896 -12.90 -1.32 42.88
C PRO A 896 -12.70 -0.23 41.82
N GLY A 897 -12.69 1.03 42.27
CA GLY A 897 -12.40 2.15 41.38
C GLY A 897 -10.98 2.07 40.84
N PHE A 898 -10.81 2.26 39.53
CA PHE A 898 -9.49 2.30 38.91
C PHE A 898 -8.79 3.62 39.25
N VAL A 899 -7.60 3.53 39.82
CA VAL A 899 -6.72 4.67 40.09
C VAL A 899 -5.62 4.67 39.03
N ILE A 900 -5.45 5.80 38.33
CA ILE A 900 -4.37 5.98 37.36
C ILE A 900 -3.05 6.09 38.13
N PRO A 901 -2.03 5.24 37.88
CA PRO A 901 -0.72 5.34 38.55
C PRO A 901 -0.03 6.68 38.26
N ASN A 902 0.75 7.19 39.22
CA ASN A 902 1.48 8.46 39.03
C ASN A 902 2.49 8.38 37.87
N SER A 903 3.07 7.20 37.66
CA SER A 903 4.01 6.91 36.57
C SER A 903 3.38 7.01 35.17
N PHE A 904 2.05 6.97 35.04
CA PHE A 904 1.34 7.13 33.75
C PHE A 904 1.68 8.46 33.05
N SER A 905 2.06 9.49 33.83
CA SER A 905 2.51 10.79 33.31
C SER A 905 3.84 10.76 32.56
N ASN A 906 4.62 9.68 32.66
CA ASN A 906 5.90 9.51 31.96
C ASN A 906 5.71 8.96 30.52
N LEU A 907 4.49 8.67 30.10
CA LEU A 907 4.16 8.13 28.77
C LEU A 907 4.11 9.22 27.69
N GLU A 908 5.19 10.02 27.60
CA GLU A 908 5.29 11.24 26.78
C GLU A 908 5.10 11.01 25.27
N SER A 909 5.23 9.76 24.79
CA SER A 909 5.00 9.37 23.39
C SER A 909 3.54 9.10 23.02
N LEU A 910 2.60 9.07 23.98
CA LEU A 910 1.20 8.72 23.71
C LEU A 910 0.53 9.70 22.75
N GLU A 911 -0.13 9.16 21.73
CA GLU A 911 -0.97 9.89 20.78
C GLU A 911 -2.46 9.54 20.91
N GLU A 912 -2.80 8.30 21.26
CA GLU A 912 -4.17 7.83 21.42
C GLU A 912 -4.35 7.00 22.69
N VAL A 913 -5.32 7.39 23.52
CA VAL A 913 -5.70 6.69 24.76
C VAL A 913 -7.22 6.43 24.77
N ASP A 914 -7.62 5.16 24.89
CA ASP A 914 -9.00 4.75 25.08
C ASP A 914 -9.19 3.95 26.37
N ALA A 915 -9.64 4.65 27.41
CA ALA A 915 -9.89 4.15 28.76
C ALA A 915 -11.39 4.14 29.09
N ARG A 916 -12.26 3.99 28.09
CA ARG A 916 -13.71 4.03 28.33
C ARG A 916 -14.17 2.83 29.19
N SER A 917 -15.12 3.07 30.09
CA SER A 917 -15.67 2.07 31.03
C SER A 917 -14.64 1.44 31.99
N TRP A 918 -13.52 2.11 32.28
CA TRP A 918 -12.50 1.57 33.19
C TRP A 918 -12.85 1.58 34.68
N GLY A 919 -13.92 2.29 35.05
CA GLY A 919 -14.28 2.48 36.46
C GLY A 919 -13.40 3.53 37.14
N ILE A 920 -12.89 4.51 36.39
CA ILE A 920 -12.12 5.65 36.93
C ILE A 920 -13.06 6.45 37.84
N THR A 921 -12.75 6.53 39.14
CA THR A 921 -13.55 7.24 40.15
C THR A 921 -12.78 8.41 40.78
N GLY A 922 -13.50 9.28 41.49
CA GLY A 922 -12.88 10.34 42.30
C GLY A 922 -12.31 11.51 41.48
N LYS A 923 -11.19 12.08 41.96
CA LYS A 923 -10.45 13.15 41.28
C LYS A 923 -9.27 12.55 40.52
N ILE A 924 -9.22 12.77 39.21
CA ILE A 924 -8.07 12.39 38.38
C ILE A 924 -6.84 13.24 38.79
N PRO A 925 -5.64 12.65 38.95
CA PRO A 925 -4.43 13.39 39.30
C PRO A 925 -4.08 14.48 38.27
N ASP A 926 -3.51 15.59 38.74
CA ASP A 926 -3.15 16.75 37.91
C ASP A 926 -1.77 16.53 37.25
N VAL A 927 -1.70 15.50 36.41
CA VAL A 927 -0.45 14.94 35.86
C VAL A 927 -0.45 14.80 34.33
N PHE A 928 -1.48 15.32 33.66
CA PHE A 928 -1.65 15.17 32.20
C PHE A 928 -0.79 16.12 31.38
N GLU A 929 -0.26 17.19 31.97
CA GLU A 929 0.55 18.23 31.30
C GLU A 929 1.73 17.66 30.48
N LYS A 930 2.35 16.58 30.96
CA LYS A 930 3.46 15.90 30.27
C LYS A 930 3.06 15.15 29.00
N LEU A 931 1.79 14.74 28.87
CA LEU A 931 1.28 13.92 27.77
C LEU A 931 1.01 14.76 26.50
N SER A 932 1.93 15.68 26.19
CA SER A 932 1.79 16.74 25.20
C SER A 932 1.50 16.25 23.77
N ARG A 933 1.78 14.98 23.44
CA ARG A 933 1.52 14.37 22.12
C ARG A 933 0.13 13.78 21.94
N VAL A 934 -0.69 13.69 22.99
CA VAL A 934 -2.02 13.04 22.91
C VAL A 934 -2.94 13.83 21.98
N LYS A 935 -3.41 13.17 20.93
CA LYS A 935 -4.36 13.67 19.92
C LYS A 935 -5.78 13.21 20.19
N ILE A 936 -5.95 12.01 20.74
CA ILE A 936 -7.26 11.40 21.03
C ILE A 936 -7.27 10.89 22.48
N LEU A 937 -8.20 11.42 23.29
CA LEU A 937 -8.42 11.01 24.67
C LEU A 937 -9.88 10.60 24.88
N ASN A 938 -10.12 9.31 25.06
CA ASN A 938 -11.45 8.76 25.33
C ASN A 938 -11.52 8.19 26.75
N LEU A 939 -12.30 8.87 27.60
CA LEU A 939 -12.55 8.54 29.00
C LEU A 939 -14.05 8.28 29.26
N GLY A 940 -14.85 7.99 28.23
CA GLY A 940 -16.30 7.80 28.36
C GLY A 940 -16.73 6.71 29.35
N ASN A 941 -17.93 6.85 29.91
CA ASN A 941 -18.59 5.92 30.81
C ASN A 941 -17.74 5.56 32.05
N ASN A 942 -17.19 6.60 32.68
CA ASN A 942 -16.45 6.52 33.94
C ASN A 942 -17.19 7.30 35.06
N CYS A 943 -16.64 7.29 36.27
CA CYS A 943 -17.30 7.71 37.52
C CYS A 943 -16.58 8.90 38.20
N PHE A 944 -15.77 9.67 37.48
CA PHE A 944 -15.09 10.85 38.02
C PHE A 944 -16.04 12.05 38.08
N HIS A 945 -15.85 12.89 39.11
CA HIS A 945 -16.71 14.06 39.34
C HIS A 945 -16.24 15.32 38.59
N SER A 946 -14.94 15.38 38.28
CA SER A 946 -14.28 16.45 37.54
C SER A 946 -13.00 15.94 36.88
N LEU A 947 -12.55 16.67 35.86
CA LEU A 947 -11.28 16.46 35.15
C LEU A 947 -10.20 17.43 35.70
N PRO A 948 -8.90 17.13 35.51
CA PRO A 948 -7.81 17.97 36.03
C PRO A 948 -7.60 19.23 35.18
N SER A 949 -7.08 20.28 35.80
CA SER A 949 -6.75 21.56 35.14
C SER A 949 -5.66 21.41 34.08
N SER A 950 -4.70 20.51 34.29
CA SER A 950 -3.62 20.20 33.35
C SER A 950 -4.07 19.69 31.97
N LEU A 951 -5.35 19.39 31.74
CA LEU A 951 -5.86 19.09 30.40
C LEU A 951 -5.67 20.26 29.42
N GLU A 952 -5.65 21.51 29.89
CA GLU A 952 -5.37 22.69 29.07
C GLU A 952 -3.97 22.62 28.43
N GLY A 953 -3.01 21.96 29.10
CA GLY A 953 -1.65 21.72 28.60
C GLY A 953 -1.54 20.68 27.49
N LEU A 954 -2.61 19.93 27.17
CA LEU A 954 -2.62 18.95 26.07
C LEU A 954 -2.77 19.65 24.70
N THR A 955 -1.77 20.45 24.32
CA THR A 955 -1.84 21.34 23.15
C THR A 955 -2.07 20.64 21.80
N ASN A 956 -1.80 19.33 21.68
CA ASN A 956 -2.07 18.55 20.48
C ASN A 956 -3.41 17.79 20.49
N LEU A 957 -4.22 17.91 21.55
CA LEU A 957 -5.48 17.19 21.69
C LEU A 957 -6.52 17.67 20.68
N LYS A 958 -6.94 16.77 19.79
CA LYS A 958 -7.95 17.00 18.75
C LYS A 958 -9.33 16.45 19.15
N GLU A 959 -9.38 15.31 19.85
CA GLU A 959 -10.64 14.65 20.21
C GLU A 959 -10.70 14.30 21.70
N LEU A 960 -11.70 14.84 22.40
CA LEU A 960 -12.00 14.53 23.79
C LEU A 960 -13.39 13.88 23.90
N ILE A 961 -13.42 12.62 24.33
CA ILE A 961 -14.63 11.80 24.40
C ILE A 961 -14.92 11.42 25.85
N LEU A 962 -16.06 11.90 26.35
CA LEU A 962 -16.53 11.82 27.74
C LEU A 962 -17.99 11.30 27.82
N TYR A 963 -18.43 10.60 26.78
CA TYR A 963 -19.77 10.01 26.63
C TYR A 963 -20.20 9.19 27.86
N ASP A 964 -21.43 9.36 28.38
CA ASP A 964 -22.03 8.66 29.54
C ASP A 964 -21.23 8.79 30.87
N CYS A 965 -20.45 9.85 31.06
CA CYS A 965 -19.82 10.18 32.35
C CYS A 965 -20.83 10.81 33.33
N ARG A 966 -21.79 10.00 33.83
CA ARG A 966 -22.98 10.45 34.59
C ARG A 966 -22.71 11.26 35.87
N GLU A 967 -21.51 11.15 36.44
CA GLU A 967 -21.09 11.84 37.67
C GLU A 967 -20.31 13.13 37.42
N LEU A 968 -19.92 13.42 36.16
CA LEU A 968 -19.19 14.63 35.81
C LEU A 968 -20.05 15.87 36.11
N THR A 969 -19.57 16.77 36.97
CA THR A 969 -20.29 17.97 37.41
C THR A 969 -19.79 19.26 36.77
N CYS A 970 -18.50 19.33 36.43
CA CYS A 970 -17.87 20.48 35.79
C CYS A 970 -16.81 20.07 34.76
N LEU A 971 -16.65 20.92 33.74
CA LEU A 971 -15.60 20.83 32.72
C LEU A 971 -14.53 21.90 33.00
N PRO A 972 -13.22 21.53 33.08
CA PRO A 972 -12.12 22.49 33.22
C PRO A 972 -11.88 23.28 31.91
N PRO A 973 -10.97 24.27 31.89
CA PRO A 973 -10.42 24.79 30.64
C PRO A 973 -9.91 23.67 29.73
N LEU A 974 -10.05 23.85 28.42
CA LEU A 974 -9.74 22.86 27.40
C LEU A 974 -8.70 23.40 26.41
N PRO A 975 -7.87 22.53 25.81
CA PRO A 975 -6.80 22.95 24.90
C PRO A 975 -7.37 23.53 23.60
N VAL A 976 -6.79 24.65 23.13
CA VAL A 976 -7.30 25.48 22.03
C VAL A 976 -7.45 24.77 20.67
N ASN A 977 -6.67 23.71 20.44
CA ASN A 977 -6.65 22.96 19.18
C ASN A 977 -7.72 21.84 19.09
N LEU A 978 -8.62 21.74 20.07
CA LEU A 978 -9.64 20.70 20.12
C LEU A 978 -10.62 20.81 18.93
N GLU A 979 -10.73 19.74 18.14
CA GLU A 979 -11.60 19.65 16.96
C GLU A 979 -12.96 18.98 17.28
N LYS A 980 -13.00 18.07 18.26
CA LYS A 980 -14.23 17.39 18.70
C LYS A 980 -14.32 17.26 20.23
N LEU A 981 -15.49 17.57 20.77
CA LEU A 981 -15.84 17.40 22.19
C LEU A 981 -17.16 16.64 22.31
N ASN A 982 -17.13 15.44 22.91
CA ASN A 982 -18.33 14.64 23.13
C ASN A 982 -18.59 14.43 24.63
N LEU A 983 -19.66 15.04 25.12
CA LEU A 983 -20.17 15.03 26.50
C LEU A 983 -21.60 14.46 26.59
N ALA A 984 -22.10 13.76 25.55
CA ALA A 984 -23.44 13.21 25.59
C ALA A 984 -23.66 12.28 26.80
N ASP A 985 -24.87 12.29 27.35
CA ASP A 985 -25.31 11.53 28.53
C ASP A 985 -24.56 11.87 29.85
N CYS A 986 -23.85 13.00 29.91
CA CYS A 986 -23.31 13.56 31.17
C CYS A 986 -24.40 14.24 32.03
N PHE A 987 -25.37 13.47 32.53
CA PHE A 987 -26.58 13.98 33.21
C PHE A 987 -26.33 14.88 34.44
N SER A 988 -25.15 14.82 35.05
CA SER A 988 -24.78 15.66 36.21
C SER A 988 -24.06 16.96 35.86
N LEU A 989 -23.72 17.20 34.60
CA LEU A 989 -22.92 18.35 34.18
C LEU A 989 -23.69 19.66 34.41
N VAL A 990 -23.15 20.53 35.26
CA VAL A 990 -23.74 21.83 35.60
C VAL A 990 -22.95 22.98 34.97
N ILE A 991 -21.62 22.88 35.02
CA ILE A 991 -20.69 23.95 34.65
C ILE A 991 -19.88 23.52 33.42
N VAL A 992 -19.97 24.31 32.36
CA VAL A 992 -19.09 24.21 31.18
C VAL A 992 -18.15 25.43 31.19
N SER A 993 -16.86 25.19 30.99
CA SER A 993 -15.84 26.23 30.85
C SER A 993 -16.10 27.12 29.61
N ASN A 994 -15.45 28.28 29.55
CA ASN A 994 -15.59 29.18 28.40
C ASN A 994 -14.95 28.55 27.15
N LEU A 995 -15.78 28.27 26.14
CA LEU A 995 -15.35 27.64 24.89
C LEU A 995 -14.84 28.64 23.83
N SER A 996 -14.81 29.95 24.14
CA SER A 996 -14.49 31.01 23.16
C SER A 996 -13.16 30.80 22.43
N GLU A 997 -12.14 30.27 23.12
CA GLU A 997 -10.80 30.06 22.57
C GLU A 997 -10.67 28.78 21.71
N LEU A 998 -11.69 27.91 21.70
CA LEU A 998 -11.69 26.65 20.95
C LEU A 998 -12.03 26.87 19.47
N THR A 999 -11.28 27.76 18.82
CA THR A 999 -11.54 28.24 17.45
C THR A 999 -11.54 27.13 16.39
N MET A 1000 -10.90 25.99 16.67
CA MET A 1000 -10.84 24.80 15.82
C MET A 1000 -11.99 23.80 16.02
N LEU A 1001 -12.87 24.01 17.00
CA LEU A 1001 -13.89 23.03 17.38
C LEU A 1001 -14.95 22.87 16.27
N GLN A 1002 -14.96 21.70 15.63
CA GLN A 1002 -15.87 21.34 14.54
C GLN A 1002 -17.12 20.59 15.02
N GLU A 1003 -17.02 19.91 16.17
CA GLU A 1003 -18.11 19.10 16.74
C GLU A 1003 -18.23 19.29 18.25
N LEU A 1004 -19.43 19.64 18.70
CA LEU A 1004 -19.81 19.70 20.11
C LEU A 1004 -21.06 18.84 20.34
N ASN A 1005 -20.93 17.80 21.16
CA ASN A 1005 -22.05 16.97 21.58
C ASN A 1005 -22.28 17.11 23.10
N LEU A 1006 -23.47 17.56 23.47
CA LEU A 1006 -23.96 17.78 24.83
C LEU A 1006 -25.33 17.11 25.04
N THR A 1007 -25.74 16.19 24.17
CA THR A 1007 -27.04 15.51 24.26
C THR A 1007 -27.35 15.02 25.69
N ASN A 1008 -28.57 15.27 26.15
CA ASN A 1008 -29.09 14.93 27.47
C ASN A 1008 -28.42 15.60 28.69
N CYS A 1009 -27.57 16.62 28.51
CA CYS A 1009 -26.97 17.40 29.61
C CYS A 1009 -27.96 18.39 30.26
N LYS A 1010 -29.07 17.89 30.81
CA LYS A 1010 -30.23 18.66 31.33
C LYS A 1010 -29.89 19.72 32.39
N LYS A 1011 -28.79 19.58 33.14
CA LYS A 1011 -28.41 20.51 34.22
C LYS A 1011 -27.54 21.69 33.73
N VAL A 1012 -27.02 21.65 32.50
CA VAL A 1012 -26.25 22.76 31.92
C VAL A 1012 -27.21 23.94 31.67
N LYS A 1013 -26.89 25.10 32.28
CA LYS A 1013 -27.70 26.32 32.16
C LYS A 1013 -27.16 27.30 31.12
N ASP A 1014 -25.86 27.28 30.87
CA ASP A 1014 -25.15 28.14 29.93
C ASP A 1014 -23.91 27.41 29.39
N ILE A 1015 -23.48 27.81 28.20
CA ILE A 1015 -22.29 27.32 27.49
C ILE A 1015 -21.53 28.57 27.02
N PRO A 1016 -20.70 29.19 27.87
CA PRO A 1016 -20.06 30.47 27.54
C PRO A 1016 -19.17 30.34 26.31
N GLY A 1017 -19.26 31.29 25.37
CA GLY A 1017 -18.43 31.30 24.17
C GLY A 1017 -18.91 30.46 22.98
N LEU A 1018 -20.05 29.75 23.09
CA LEU A 1018 -20.64 28.99 21.97
C LEU A 1018 -20.85 29.85 20.72
N GLU A 1019 -21.26 31.11 20.91
CA GLU A 1019 -21.42 32.14 19.87
C GLU A 1019 -20.12 32.47 19.09
N ASN A 1020 -18.94 32.20 19.65
CA ASN A 1020 -17.63 32.49 19.04
C ASN A 1020 -17.09 31.34 18.17
N LEU A 1021 -17.68 30.14 18.24
CA LEU A 1021 -17.22 28.94 17.54
C LEU A 1021 -17.52 28.97 16.03
N LYS A 1022 -16.65 29.64 15.26
CA LYS A 1022 -16.80 29.81 13.80
C LYS A 1022 -16.52 28.54 12.98
N ALA A 1023 -15.66 27.63 13.45
CA ALA A 1023 -15.32 26.38 12.76
C ALA A 1023 -16.33 25.24 12.98
N LEU A 1024 -17.31 25.45 13.86
CA LEU A 1024 -18.31 24.45 14.23
C LEU A 1024 -19.10 24.00 12.99
N LYS A 1025 -19.40 22.70 12.91
CA LYS A 1025 -20.13 22.06 11.80
C LYS A 1025 -21.22 21.12 12.32
N ARG A 1026 -21.04 20.59 13.54
CA ARG A 1026 -21.98 19.68 14.20
C ARG A 1026 -22.23 20.13 15.64
N LEU A 1027 -23.49 20.32 16.00
CA LEU A 1027 -23.93 20.69 17.35
C LEU A 1027 -25.10 19.82 17.78
N TYR A 1028 -24.91 19.06 18.83
CA TYR A 1028 -25.92 18.15 19.37
C TYR A 1028 -26.23 18.54 20.83
N MET A 1029 -27.47 18.96 21.08
CA MET A 1029 -27.98 19.40 22.38
C MET A 1029 -29.39 18.86 22.66
N SER A 1030 -29.85 17.87 21.90
CA SER A 1030 -31.16 17.24 22.11
C SER A 1030 -31.31 16.75 23.55
N GLY A 1031 -32.48 16.96 24.13
CA GLY A 1031 -32.76 16.61 25.52
C GLY A 1031 -32.07 17.46 26.60
N CYS A 1032 -31.37 18.54 26.23
CA CYS A 1032 -30.96 19.60 27.18
C CYS A 1032 -32.13 20.50 27.58
N ASN A 1033 -31.92 21.38 28.58
CA ASN A 1033 -32.90 22.42 28.89
C ASN A 1033 -32.97 23.46 27.75
N SER A 1034 -34.17 23.81 27.31
CA SER A 1034 -34.41 24.81 26.25
C SER A 1034 -33.87 26.19 26.61
N ASP A 1035 -33.85 26.57 27.91
CA ASP A 1035 -33.27 27.82 28.41
C ASP A 1035 -31.78 27.99 28.09
N CYS A 1036 -31.03 26.90 27.95
CA CYS A 1036 -29.60 26.91 27.67
C CYS A 1036 -29.30 27.36 26.24
N PHE A 1037 -30.24 27.14 25.32
CA PHE A 1037 -30.11 27.44 23.90
C PHE A 1037 -30.88 28.72 23.51
N SER A 1038 -32.07 28.96 24.07
CA SER A 1038 -32.98 30.05 23.70
C SER A 1038 -32.44 31.48 23.91
N LYS A 1039 -31.32 31.63 24.63
CA LYS A 1039 -30.69 32.91 24.95
C LYS A 1039 -29.48 33.25 24.08
N LYS A 1040 -29.06 32.37 23.16
CA LYS A 1040 -27.79 32.51 22.43
C LYS A 1040 -27.98 32.82 20.94
N ARG A 1041 -27.22 33.80 20.46
CA ARG A 1041 -27.16 34.15 19.04
C ARG A 1041 -26.08 33.32 18.34
N LEU A 1042 -26.48 32.28 17.64
CA LEU A 1042 -25.59 31.46 16.82
C LEU A 1042 -24.89 32.29 15.72
N SER A 1043 -23.61 32.01 15.45
CA SER A 1043 -22.86 32.74 14.42
C SER A 1043 -23.36 32.41 13.01
N LYS A 1044 -23.38 33.40 12.12
CA LYS A 1044 -23.77 33.18 10.71
C LYS A 1044 -22.83 32.18 10.01
N VAL A 1045 -21.54 32.20 10.37
CA VAL A 1045 -20.50 31.33 9.82
C VAL A 1045 -20.76 29.86 10.18
N PHE A 1046 -21.12 29.58 11.44
CA PHE A 1046 -21.56 28.25 11.87
C PHE A 1046 -22.77 27.77 11.04
N LEU A 1047 -23.80 28.61 10.89
CA LEU A 1047 -25.03 28.24 10.17
C LEU A 1047 -24.81 28.06 8.65
N LYS A 1048 -23.83 28.75 8.06
CA LYS A 1048 -23.36 28.54 6.68
C LYS A 1048 -22.66 27.18 6.52
N ASN A 1049 -21.76 26.86 7.45
CA ASN A 1049 -20.93 25.64 7.42
C ASN A 1049 -21.58 24.42 8.10
N LEU A 1050 -22.79 24.58 8.62
CA LEU A 1050 -23.55 23.55 9.33
C LEU A 1050 -23.67 22.27 8.50
N ARG A 1051 -23.50 21.12 9.15
CA ARG A 1051 -23.85 19.80 8.61
C ARG A 1051 -25.01 19.19 9.40
N ASN A 1052 -24.94 19.24 10.73
CA ASN A 1052 -25.95 18.68 11.63
C ASN A 1052 -26.17 19.60 12.85
N LEU A 1053 -27.41 20.02 13.08
CA LEU A 1053 -27.87 20.63 14.32
C LEU A 1053 -28.95 19.73 14.92
N SER A 1054 -28.91 19.49 16.23
CA SER A 1054 -29.97 18.79 16.96
C SER A 1054 -30.22 19.51 18.29
N VAL A 1055 -31.40 20.08 18.51
CA VAL A 1055 -31.73 20.94 19.66
C VAL A 1055 -33.19 20.73 20.13
N PRO A 1056 -33.54 21.05 21.39
CA PRO A 1056 -34.94 21.06 21.83
C PRO A 1056 -35.76 22.09 21.01
N GLY A 1057 -36.90 21.67 20.45
CA GLY A 1057 -37.71 22.55 19.60
C GLY A 1057 -38.86 21.84 18.88
N ASN A 1058 -40.03 22.49 18.85
CA ASN A 1058 -41.28 21.95 18.29
C ASN A 1058 -41.72 22.59 16.96
N LYS A 1059 -40.85 23.38 16.32
CA LYS A 1059 -41.15 24.12 15.08
C LYS A 1059 -39.97 24.03 14.10
N ILE A 1060 -40.29 24.05 12.81
CA ILE A 1060 -39.35 24.36 11.73
C ILE A 1060 -39.58 25.82 11.26
N PRO A 1061 -38.61 26.49 10.61
CA PRO A 1061 -38.82 27.84 10.09
C PRO A 1061 -39.82 27.86 8.93
N ASP A 1062 -40.73 28.83 8.91
CA ASP A 1062 -41.90 28.87 7.99
C ASP A 1062 -41.54 28.97 6.49
N TRP A 1063 -40.30 29.35 6.16
CA TRP A 1063 -39.78 29.41 4.80
C TRP A 1063 -39.26 28.05 4.25
N PHE A 1064 -39.28 26.99 5.06
CA PHE A 1064 -39.11 25.62 4.56
C PHE A 1064 -40.39 25.14 3.86
N ARG A 1065 -40.23 24.45 2.71
CA ARG A 1065 -41.37 23.84 2.03
C ARG A 1065 -41.78 22.56 2.77
N GLN A 1066 -43.02 22.51 3.23
CA GLN A 1066 -43.64 21.31 3.78
C GLN A 1066 -44.08 20.37 2.65
N GLY A 1067 -43.91 19.06 2.84
CA GLY A 1067 -44.22 18.05 1.83
C GLY A 1067 -43.11 17.82 0.78
N PRO A 1068 -43.40 17.04 -0.30
CA PRO A 1068 -42.43 16.75 -1.35
C PRO A 1068 -42.04 17.98 -2.17
N VAL A 1069 -40.75 18.18 -2.40
CA VAL A 1069 -40.20 19.29 -3.20
C VAL A 1069 -39.71 18.78 -4.54
N ARG A 1070 -40.40 19.16 -5.61
CA ARG A 1070 -39.92 18.95 -6.98
C ARG A 1070 -38.79 19.93 -7.29
N TYR A 1071 -37.67 19.41 -7.76
CA TYR A 1071 -36.54 20.18 -8.24
C TYR A 1071 -36.83 20.67 -9.67
N SER A 1072 -36.40 21.90 -9.94
CA SER A 1072 -36.42 22.50 -11.27
C SER A 1072 -35.12 23.26 -11.45
N ALA A 1073 -34.37 22.93 -12.51
CA ALA A 1073 -33.10 23.57 -12.81
C ALA A 1073 -33.31 25.05 -13.15
N GLN A 1074 -32.49 25.93 -12.60
CA GLN A 1074 -32.54 27.37 -12.86
C GLN A 1074 -31.45 27.74 -13.88
N PRO A 1075 -31.76 28.43 -14.99
CA PRO A 1075 -30.78 28.69 -16.06
C PRO A 1075 -29.48 29.39 -15.64
N ASN A 1076 -29.55 30.20 -14.57
CA ASN A 1076 -28.46 31.09 -14.15
C ASN A 1076 -28.04 30.89 -12.67
N ARG A 1077 -28.44 29.79 -12.01
CA ARG A 1077 -28.09 29.52 -10.60
C ARG A 1077 -27.90 28.02 -10.34
N GLU A 1078 -26.68 27.61 -10.03
CA GLU A 1078 -26.40 26.21 -9.67
C GLU A 1078 -27.01 25.82 -8.31
N LEU A 1079 -27.41 24.57 -8.14
CA LEU A 1079 -27.82 24.03 -6.84
C LEU A 1079 -26.57 23.74 -5.99
N ARG A 1080 -26.32 24.56 -4.97
CA ARG A 1080 -25.16 24.44 -4.07
C ARG A 1080 -25.40 23.50 -2.88
N GLY A 1081 -26.66 23.21 -2.52
CA GLY A 1081 -27.00 22.25 -1.48
C GLY A 1081 -28.50 22.05 -1.21
N VAL A 1082 -28.81 21.17 -0.25
CA VAL A 1082 -30.16 20.91 0.26
C VAL A 1082 -30.15 20.91 1.78
N ILE A 1083 -31.07 21.63 2.41
CA ILE A 1083 -31.28 21.63 3.85
C ILE A 1083 -32.60 20.92 4.16
N ILE A 1084 -32.57 19.98 5.10
CA ILE A 1084 -33.72 19.23 5.57
C ILE A 1084 -33.87 19.47 7.07
N ALA A 1085 -35.01 20.02 7.48
CA ALA A 1085 -35.37 20.20 8.88
C ALA A 1085 -36.46 19.21 9.27
N VAL A 1086 -36.33 18.56 10.43
CA VAL A 1086 -37.33 17.63 10.97
C VAL A 1086 -37.56 17.89 12.46
N VAL A 1087 -38.82 17.76 12.89
CA VAL A 1087 -39.19 17.71 14.31
C VAL A 1087 -39.62 16.29 14.63
N VAL A 1088 -38.92 15.67 15.58
CA VAL A 1088 -39.17 14.29 16.01
C VAL A 1088 -39.42 14.21 17.51
N THR A 1089 -40.23 13.24 17.92
CA THR A 1089 -40.35 12.79 19.33
C THR A 1089 -40.00 11.31 19.41
N VAL A 1090 -39.33 10.89 20.49
CA VAL A 1090 -38.91 9.50 20.69
C VAL A 1090 -39.65 8.95 21.91
N ASN A 1091 -40.55 7.98 21.69
CA ASN A 1091 -41.30 7.32 22.75
C ASN A 1091 -40.46 6.22 23.40
N GLN A 1092 -40.41 6.18 24.73
CA GLN A 1092 -39.49 5.32 25.50
C GLN A 1092 -40.10 3.97 25.96
N GLU A 1093 -41.21 3.52 25.37
CA GLU A 1093 -41.96 2.35 25.86
C GLU A 1093 -41.28 0.99 25.59
N SER A 1094 -40.12 0.97 24.91
CA SER A 1094 -39.34 -0.25 24.67
C SER A 1094 -37.96 -0.16 25.32
N LYS A 1095 -37.80 -0.86 26.45
CA LYS A 1095 -36.49 -1.20 27.03
C LYS A 1095 -35.87 -2.37 26.26
N ASP A 1096 -35.38 -2.09 25.05
CA ASP A 1096 -34.45 -3.00 24.35
C ASP A 1096 -33.01 -2.51 24.66
N ASP A 1097 -32.09 -3.43 24.99
CA ASP A 1097 -30.85 -3.17 25.74
C ASP A 1097 -29.72 -2.40 25.01
N PHE A 1098 -30.02 -1.74 23.88
CA PHE A 1098 -29.05 -0.99 23.09
C PHE A 1098 -29.50 0.45 22.87
N HIS A 1099 -28.89 1.40 23.59
CA HIS A 1099 -29.01 2.82 23.27
C HIS A 1099 -28.28 3.11 21.94
N VAL A 1100 -29.05 3.29 20.87
CA VAL A 1100 -28.53 3.74 19.58
C VAL A 1100 -28.23 5.26 19.68
N PRO A 1101 -27.07 5.76 19.21
CA PRO A 1101 -26.72 7.18 19.31
C PRO A 1101 -27.49 8.09 18.35
N ASP A 1102 -28.11 7.51 17.32
CA ASP A 1102 -28.87 8.20 16.26
C ASP A 1102 -30.37 7.87 16.32
N VAL A 1103 -31.21 8.86 15.98
CA VAL A 1103 -32.66 8.66 15.78
C VAL A 1103 -32.87 7.97 14.43
N LEU A 1104 -33.04 6.65 14.45
CA LEU A 1104 -33.17 5.85 13.23
C LEU A 1104 -34.59 5.90 12.63
N GLY A 1105 -34.68 5.68 11.31
CA GLY A 1105 -35.95 5.47 10.61
C GLY A 1105 -36.53 6.68 9.88
N ILE A 1106 -35.90 7.86 9.95
CA ILE A 1106 -36.26 9.01 9.10
C ILE A 1106 -35.34 9.05 7.87
N GLN A 1107 -35.94 9.12 6.68
CA GLN A 1107 -35.22 9.06 5.40
C GLN A 1107 -35.64 10.19 4.46
N ALA A 1108 -34.69 10.71 3.70
CA ALA A 1108 -34.94 11.46 2.48
C ALA A 1108 -34.91 10.52 1.27
N GLN A 1109 -35.87 10.68 0.37
CA GLN A 1109 -35.96 9.92 -0.88
C GLN A 1109 -35.90 10.85 -2.09
N ILE A 1110 -35.28 10.39 -3.17
CA ILE A 1110 -35.36 11.00 -4.49
C ILE A 1110 -36.24 10.14 -5.39
N LEU A 1111 -37.24 10.77 -6.01
CA LEU A 1111 -38.23 10.14 -6.89
C LEU A 1111 -38.10 10.65 -8.32
N GLU A 1112 -38.13 9.73 -9.28
CA GLU A 1112 -38.38 9.99 -10.71
C GLU A 1112 -39.66 9.27 -11.11
N LEU A 1113 -40.69 10.02 -11.52
CA LEU A 1113 -42.01 9.46 -11.89
C LEU A 1113 -42.52 8.47 -10.82
N ASP A 1114 -42.48 8.90 -9.56
CA ASP A 1114 -42.84 8.16 -8.34
C ASP A 1114 -42.03 6.88 -8.04
N LYS A 1115 -40.97 6.60 -8.81
CA LYS A 1115 -39.99 5.54 -8.51
C LYS A 1115 -38.85 6.09 -7.66
N VAL A 1116 -38.57 5.41 -6.56
CA VAL A 1116 -37.43 5.72 -5.67
C VAL A 1116 -36.11 5.37 -6.37
N ILE A 1117 -35.26 6.37 -6.62
CA ILE A 1117 -33.90 6.18 -7.14
C ILE A 1117 -32.89 6.11 -5.99
N VAL A 1118 -33.01 7.01 -5.01
CA VAL A 1118 -32.07 7.13 -3.89
C VAL A 1118 -32.84 7.17 -2.58
N ASN A 1119 -32.41 6.38 -1.61
CA ASN A 1119 -32.80 6.47 -0.21
C ASN A 1119 -31.60 6.94 0.62
N HIS A 1120 -31.79 7.96 1.45
CA HIS A 1120 -30.77 8.44 2.37
C HIS A 1120 -31.35 8.59 3.78
N THR A 1121 -30.85 7.80 4.73
CA THR A 1121 -31.20 7.96 6.16
C THR A 1121 -30.58 9.24 6.69
N LEU A 1122 -31.41 10.12 7.27
CA LEU A 1122 -30.93 11.38 7.83
C LEU A 1122 -30.03 11.10 9.03
N ASN A 1123 -28.90 11.80 9.12
CA ASN A 1123 -28.00 11.69 10.26
C ASN A 1123 -28.53 12.51 11.46
N LEU A 1124 -29.40 11.88 12.24
CA LEU A 1124 -30.10 12.47 13.39
C LEU A 1124 -29.43 12.06 14.72
N SER A 1125 -28.13 12.29 14.86
CA SER A 1125 -27.41 11.98 16.10
C SER A 1125 -27.90 12.79 17.30
N GLY A 1126 -27.75 12.19 18.48
CA GLY A 1126 -28.15 12.77 19.75
C GLY A 1126 -29.56 12.33 20.14
N VAL A 1127 -29.78 11.03 20.38
CA VAL A 1127 -31.07 10.52 20.85
C VAL A 1127 -31.43 11.11 22.23
N PRO A 1128 -32.62 11.73 22.40
CA PRO A 1128 -33.00 12.35 23.66
C PRO A 1128 -33.53 11.29 24.63
N ILE A 1129 -33.17 11.38 25.91
CA ILE A 1129 -33.88 10.69 26.99
C ILE A 1129 -35.09 11.50 27.47
N THR A 1130 -35.90 11.99 26.54
CA THR A 1130 -37.09 12.80 26.78
C THR A 1130 -38.08 12.60 25.63
N SER A 1131 -39.37 12.70 25.95
CA SER A 1131 -40.48 12.66 24.98
C SER A 1131 -40.80 14.05 24.37
N ASP A 1132 -40.00 15.07 24.69
CA ASP A 1132 -40.19 16.43 24.19
C ASP A 1132 -39.77 16.55 22.72
N ASP A 1133 -40.38 17.47 21.99
CA ASP A 1133 -40.10 17.70 20.58
C ASP A 1133 -38.66 18.20 20.36
N GLN A 1134 -37.95 17.59 19.42
CA GLN A 1134 -36.59 17.96 19.05
C GLN A 1134 -36.52 18.38 17.59
N LEU A 1135 -35.88 19.52 17.35
CA LEU A 1135 -35.58 20.03 16.03
C LEU A 1135 -34.20 19.53 15.60
N HIS A 1136 -34.16 18.83 14.47
CA HIS A 1136 -32.92 18.48 13.78
C HIS A 1136 -32.86 19.21 12.43
N ILE A 1137 -31.68 19.72 12.06
CA ILE A 1137 -31.40 20.33 10.76
C ILE A 1137 -30.17 19.65 10.16
N CYS A 1138 -30.35 19.02 9.00
CA CYS A 1138 -29.29 18.39 8.20
C CYS A 1138 -29.05 19.21 6.93
N ARG A 1139 -27.80 19.57 6.64
CA ARG A 1139 -27.40 20.36 5.47
C ARG A 1139 -26.41 19.58 4.61
N TYR A 1140 -26.79 19.35 3.36
CA TYR A 1140 -26.05 18.55 2.37
C TYR A 1140 -25.50 19.47 1.27
N SER A 1141 -24.21 19.35 0.95
CA SER A 1141 -23.57 20.10 -0.13
C SER A 1141 -23.83 19.46 -1.50
N HIS A 1142 -23.61 20.24 -2.58
CA HIS A 1142 -23.75 19.76 -3.96
C HIS A 1142 -22.93 18.51 -4.32
N HIS A 1143 -21.77 18.29 -3.68
CA HIS A 1143 -20.99 17.05 -3.84
C HIS A 1143 -21.60 15.81 -3.17
N PHE A 1144 -22.61 15.98 -2.31
CA PHE A 1144 -23.24 14.85 -1.63
C PHE A 1144 -24.08 14.02 -2.62
N PRO A 1145 -24.08 12.68 -2.59
CA PRO A 1145 -24.77 11.86 -3.59
C PRO A 1145 -26.25 12.20 -3.80
N MET A 1146 -26.98 12.50 -2.71
CA MET A 1146 -28.39 12.90 -2.77
C MET A 1146 -28.63 14.25 -3.49
N VAL A 1147 -27.62 15.12 -3.56
CA VAL A 1147 -27.71 16.42 -4.24
C VAL A 1147 -27.15 16.33 -5.67
N SER A 1148 -25.99 15.71 -5.84
CA SER A 1148 -25.35 15.52 -7.16
C SER A 1148 -26.14 14.62 -8.12
N MET A 1149 -26.97 13.70 -7.62
CA MET A 1149 -27.84 12.86 -8.44
C MET A 1149 -29.20 13.50 -8.77
N LEU A 1150 -29.49 14.69 -8.24
CA LEU A 1150 -30.79 15.35 -8.41
C LEU A 1150 -30.89 16.00 -9.81
N LYS A 1151 -31.70 15.42 -10.69
CA LYS A 1151 -31.93 15.92 -12.05
C LYS A 1151 -33.23 16.71 -12.15
N ASP A 1152 -33.31 17.56 -13.17
CA ASP A 1152 -34.50 18.38 -13.43
C ASP A 1152 -35.79 17.54 -13.43
N GLY A 1153 -36.80 18.02 -12.70
CA GLY A 1153 -38.08 17.34 -12.54
C GLY A 1153 -38.14 16.24 -11.47
N TYR A 1154 -37.04 15.83 -10.84
CA TYR A 1154 -37.02 14.87 -9.73
C TYR A 1154 -37.64 15.46 -8.44
N THR A 1155 -38.20 14.62 -7.57
CA THR A 1155 -38.85 15.06 -6.32
C THR A 1155 -38.12 14.53 -5.09
N ILE A 1156 -37.80 15.42 -4.14
CA ILE A 1156 -37.27 15.05 -2.82
C ILE A 1156 -38.44 14.98 -1.83
N GLN A 1157 -38.53 13.91 -1.03
CA GLN A 1157 -39.47 13.83 0.10
C GLN A 1157 -38.80 13.26 1.36
N VAL A 1158 -39.36 13.56 2.53
CA VAL A 1158 -38.96 12.96 3.82
C VAL A 1158 -40.03 11.97 4.27
N ILE A 1159 -39.64 10.77 4.70
CA ILE A 1159 -40.53 9.71 5.16
C ILE A 1159 -40.06 9.08 6.48
N LYS A 1160 -40.98 8.43 7.21
CA LYS A 1160 -40.69 7.47 8.28
C LYS A 1160 -40.76 6.05 7.72
N GLN A 1161 -39.66 5.30 7.78
CA GLN A 1161 -39.62 3.88 7.42
C GLN A 1161 -40.12 3.00 8.59
N LYS A 1162 -40.82 1.90 8.29
CA LYS A 1162 -41.04 0.83 9.27
C LYS A 1162 -39.74 0.05 9.48
N MET A 1163 -39.11 0.24 10.64
CA MET A 1163 -37.93 -0.51 11.08
C MET A 1163 -38.31 -1.84 11.73
N GLN A 1164 -37.36 -2.79 11.77
CA GLN A 1164 -37.49 -4.03 12.56
C GLN A 1164 -37.03 -3.87 14.03
N ILE A 1165 -36.36 -2.76 14.36
CA ILE A 1165 -35.89 -2.42 15.71
C ILE A 1165 -36.98 -1.62 16.43
N LYS A 1166 -37.22 -1.89 17.72
CA LYS A 1166 -38.15 -1.11 18.55
C LYS A 1166 -37.53 0.24 18.96
N GLN A 1167 -37.64 1.24 18.10
CA GLN A 1167 -37.47 2.65 18.47
C GLN A 1167 -38.68 3.40 17.94
N ASP A 1168 -39.64 3.76 18.82
CA ASP A 1168 -40.86 4.43 18.37
C ASP A 1168 -40.63 5.94 18.21
N VAL A 1169 -40.07 6.29 17.06
CA VAL A 1169 -39.80 7.68 16.64
C VAL A 1169 -41.03 8.22 15.89
N GLN A 1170 -41.69 9.26 16.41
CA GLN A 1170 -42.74 9.98 15.70
C GLN A 1170 -42.15 11.20 14.97
N LEU A 1171 -42.34 11.26 13.65
CA LEU A 1171 -42.06 12.46 12.84
C LEU A 1171 -43.27 13.40 12.93
N LYS A 1172 -43.11 14.56 13.56
CA LYS A 1172 -44.19 15.56 13.75
C LYS A 1172 -44.22 16.62 12.64
N MET A 1173 -43.05 17.12 12.25
CA MET A 1173 -42.91 18.07 11.15
C MET A 1173 -41.68 17.72 10.31
N HIS A 1174 -41.73 18.07 9.03
CA HIS A 1174 -40.54 18.08 8.18
C HIS A 1174 -40.65 19.19 7.14
N GLY A 1175 -39.50 19.70 6.71
CA GLY A 1175 -39.41 20.69 5.65
C GLY A 1175 -38.12 20.53 4.85
N ILE A 1176 -38.18 20.89 3.57
CA ILE A 1176 -37.04 20.87 2.66
C ILE A 1176 -36.81 22.27 2.10
N HIS A 1177 -35.54 22.68 2.02
CA HIS A 1177 -35.10 23.89 1.37
C HIS A 1177 -33.95 23.60 0.40
N LEU A 1178 -34.01 24.18 -0.80
CA LEU A 1178 -32.99 24.06 -1.84
C LEU A 1178 -32.11 25.31 -1.80
N VAL A 1179 -30.80 25.15 -1.66
CA VAL A 1179 -29.84 26.25 -1.58
C VAL A 1179 -29.15 26.40 -2.93
N TYR A 1180 -29.32 27.55 -3.57
CA TYR A 1180 -28.71 27.88 -4.85
C TYR A 1180 -27.51 28.82 -4.67
N GLU A 1181 -26.67 28.88 -5.69
CA GLU A 1181 -25.58 29.84 -5.81
C GLU A 1181 -26.07 31.27 -5.59
N GLY A 1182 -25.42 31.99 -4.67
CA GLY A 1182 -25.81 33.31 -4.19
C GLY A 1182 -26.73 33.32 -2.94
N ASP A 1183 -27.33 32.19 -2.53
CA ASP A 1183 -28.21 32.17 -1.34
C ASP A 1183 -27.43 32.24 0.00
N ASP A 1184 -26.13 31.94 0.00
CA ASP A 1184 -25.23 31.97 1.17
C ASP A 1184 -23.82 32.54 0.87
N ASP A 1185 -23.57 33.06 -0.33
CA ASP A 1185 -22.22 33.37 -0.84
C ASP A 1185 -21.75 34.82 -0.58
N LEU A 1186 -22.53 35.61 0.18
CA LEU A 1186 -22.17 36.98 0.55
C LEU A 1186 -21.18 37.02 1.73
N GLU A 1187 -19.88 37.14 1.43
CA GLU A 1187 -18.84 37.44 2.42
C GLU A 1187 -18.74 38.95 2.70
N ALA A 1188 -19.70 39.49 3.46
CA ALA A 1188 -19.62 40.86 3.96
C ALA A 1188 -20.26 41.01 5.36
N GLU A 1189 -19.56 41.69 6.26
CA GLU A 1189 -20.09 42.12 7.57
C GLU A 1189 -21.02 43.34 7.43
N GLU A 1190 -22.10 43.23 6.65
CA GLU A 1190 -22.95 44.40 6.40
C GLU A 1190 -23.97 44.67 7.51
N ARG A 1191 -23.84 45.86 8.09
CA ARG A 1191 -24.79 46.52 9.00
C ARG A 1191 -25.79 47.38 8.22
N TYR A 1192 -26.63 46.77 7.38
CA TYR A 1192 -27.74 47.49 6.76
C TYR A 1192 -29.06 46.74 6.94
N CYS A 1193 -30.15 47.49 7.13
CA CYS A 1193 -31.49 46.95 7.23
C CYS A 1193 -31.95 46.45 5.86
N VAL A 1194 -31.90 45.14 5.68
CA VAL A 1194 -32.34 44.46 4.46
C VAL A 1194 -33.75 43.89 4.69
N THR A 1195 -34.65 44.14 3.74
CA THR A 1195 -36.01 43.58 3.71
C THR A 1195 -35.98 42.04 3.69
N GLU A 1196 -37.04 41.37 4.18
CA GLU A 1196 -37.06 39.90 4.36
C GLU A 1196 -36.71 39.09 3.10
N THR A 1197 -36.93 39.66 1.91
CA THR A 1197 -36.66 39.04 0.61
C THR A 1197 -35.19 38.90 0.24
N MET A 1198 -34.27 39.64 0.88
CA MET A 1198 -32.83 39.67 0.54
C MET A 1198 -31.89 39.11 1.63
N GLN A 1199 -32.42 38.40 2.62
CA GLN A 1199 -31.60 37.74 3.64
C GLN A 1199 -31.07 36.37 3.15
N THR A 1200 -29.76 36.13 3.37
CA THR A 1200 -29.10 34.81 3.16
C THR A 1200 -29.75 33.71 3.99
N VAL A 1201 -29.62 32.45 3.56
CA VAL A 1201 -30.21 31.30 4.28
C VAL A 1201 -29.63 31.19 5.69
N SER A 1202 -28.33 31.44 5.85
CA SER A 1202 -27.65 31.49 7.15
C SER A 1202 -28.17 32.62 8.05
N GLN A 1203 -28.53 33.78 7.49
CA GLN A 1203 -29.17 34.87 8.25
C GLN A 1203 -30.59 34.52 8.68
N LYS A 1204 -31.37 33.85 7.81
CA LYS A 1204 -32.74 33.40 8.13
C LYS A 1204 -32.75 32.37 9.26
N LEU A 1205 -31.80 31.43 9.25
CA LEU A 1205 -31.58 30.50 10.37
C LEU A 1205 -31.14 31.23 11.66
N ALA A 1206 -30.25 32.23 11.56
CA ALA A 1206 -29.82 33.00 12.73
C ALA A 1206 -30.96 33.80 13.37
N ASN A 1207 -31.87 34.33 12.55
CA ASN A 1207 -33.06 35.04 13.02
C ASN A 1207 -34.05 34.08 13.72
N PHE A 1208 -34.26 32.87 13.19
CA PHE A 1208 -35.12 31.85 13.80
C PHE A 1208 -34.65 31.44 15.21
N PHE A 1209 -33.33 31.41 15.45
CA PHE A 1209 -32.75 31.09 16.76
C PHE A 1209 -32.50 32.32 17.66
N SER A 1210 -32.88 33.53 17.24
CA SER A 1210 -32.68 34.74 18.05
C SER A 1210 -33.85 34.97 19.03
N PRO A 1211 -33.59 35.45 20.27
CA PRO A 1211 -34.65 35.72 21.24
C PRO A 1211 -35.60 36.83 20.75
N SER A 1212 -36.90 36.60 20.89
CA SER A 1212 -37.97 37.52 20.48
C SER A 1212 -38.00 38.79 21.34
N LYS A 1213 -38.00 39.96 20.69
CA LYS A 1213 -38.19 41.28 21.34
C LYS A 1213 -39.66 41.57 21.69
N GLU A 1214 -40.27 40.74 22.52
CA GLU A 1214 -41.58 41.04 23.11
C GLU A 1214 -41.54 40.80 24.63
N GLY A 1215 -41.39 41.89 25.38
CA GLY A 1215 -41.17 41.81 26.84
C GLY A 1215 -41.05 43.13 27.60
N GLU A 1216 -41.27 44.30 26.98
CA GLU A 1216 -41.24 45.61 27.67
C GLU A 1216 -42.34 46.56 27.18
N ALA A 1217 -43.61 46.32 27.55
CA ALA A 1217 -44.69 47.31 27.38
C ALA A 1217 -45.96 47.03 28.21
N SER A 1218 -45.92 47.09 29.55
CA SER A 1218 -47.15 47.31 30.35
C SER A 1218 -46.91 47.77 31.80
N SER A 1219 -46.54 49.05 32.01
CA SER A 1219 -46.74 49.69 33.32
C SER A 1219 -46.80 51.24 33.27
N GLN A 1220 -47.94 51.79 32.83
CA GLN A 1220 -48.58 52.86 33.59
C GLN A 1220 -50.08 52.54 33.69
N GLY A 1221 -50.59 52.51 34.93
CA GLY A 1221 -51.95 52.09 35.23
C GLY A 1221 -52.95 53.26 35.27
N GLY A 1222 -54.24 52.93 35.21
CA GLY A 1222 -55.31 53.87 35.45
C GLY A 1222 -55.60 54.06 36.95
N SER A 1223 -56.13 55.23 37.29
CA SER A 1223 -56.69 55.57 38.61
C SER A 1223 -58.21 55.45 38.60
N THR A 1224 -58.80 54.86 39.66
CA THR A 1224 -60.02 55.28 40.42
C THR A 1224 -61.23 55.89 39.66
N VAL A 1225 -62.51 55.71 39.99
CA VAL A 1225 -63.24 55.48 41.26
C VAL A 1225 -64.54 54.73 40.88
N THR A 1226 -65.19 53.91 41.70
CA THR A 1226 -64.83 53.42 43.04
C THR A 1226 -63.85 52.27 42.97
#